data_AF-A0A850GN87-F1
#
_entry.id   AF-A0A850GN87-F1
#
_cell.length_a   1.000
_cell.length_b   1.000
_cell.length_c   1.000
_cell.angle_alpha   90.00
_cell.angle_beta   90.00
_cell.angle_gamma   90.00
#
_symmetry.space_group_name_H-M   'P 1'
#
loop_
_entity.id
_entity.type
_entity.pdbx_description
1 polymer ?
#
loop_
_entity_poly.entity_id
_entity_poly.type
_entity_poly.pdbx_seq_one_letter_code
_entity_poly.pdbx_strand_id
1 'polypeptide(L)'
;MSDTSTLNDSPPLHPALAILISSTFAGLQLGCSVPFCEAYDCDDIDSMADETGESSDSGDSSGSADSSDSGTSNSTTSDDSADGADEDTGATCPEGTLACPCDMNGLCEADLSCIDGTCSQEELSPEAPQALTLTPSQVKRFDFSWAASPDAQTYQILEKLVSDGSYVNLGIETTETSCSLSNIPLPLRWGASYKIQACNDYGCSRSDPEQVGSSLKDAIGYVKASNTDAGDLFGWSIALSKDGGTLAIGAVNESSSATGIGGNSFDNSASDSGAVYIFTQSNGEWSQQAYIKASNAEEGDNFGSSVALSDDGSVLAVGASEEDSSSSNFPTNNSEPDSGAAYIFSRQGGSWAEWAYLKPASPESSDKFGTNIALSGDGATLAVGAIGEDSAATGIDGATANNDAFASGAAYIFVQEGSSWVTQAYIKASNTDTNDYFGSSLSLSEDGDTLAIGAYREGSDSTGVNGDEDNNDAASAGAVYVLHRNASNWSQQAYIKASNAEQGDQFGKSLSLSSDGDTLAVGAYEEDSATTGVNGAQSSNTSSESGAVYVFIRQGSSWTQDAYVKASNTDYGDKFGQSVALSGDGEVLVVATQHEDSGTSGIGEEQSDNSASSSGAAYFFVKDAGSWTQRTYIKAPNTSASDYFGFSLSVNQDGTSLAIGAYAEDSNAVGISGDSQDDTAPYSGAVYLY
;
A
#
# COMPACT_ATOMS: atom_id res chain seq x y z
N MET A 1 32.80 -56.17 7.51
CA MET A 1 31.36 -56.41 7.29
C MET A 1 30.67 -55.44 8.22
N SER A 2 30.55 -54.18 7.79
CA SER A 2 29.42 -53.58 7.01
C SER A 2 28.43 -52.97 8.01
N ASP A 3 28.43 -51.64 8.14
CA ASP A 3 27.44 -50.70 7.53
C ASP A 3 26.26 -50.49 8.50
N THR A 4 25.60 -49.34 8.69
CA THR A 4 25.68 -47.97 8.14
C THR A 4 24.82 -47.07 9.06
N SER A 5 25.05 -45.76 8.94
CA SER A 5 24.34 -44.61 9.50
C SER A 5 22.95 -44.32 8.88
N THR A 6 22.05 -43.71 9.65
CA THR A 6 20.96 -42.78 9.23
C THR A 6 20.73 -41.81 10.41
N LEU A 7 21.23 -40.56 10.46
CA LEU A 7 20.84 -39.30 9.77
C LEU A 7 19.35 -38.93 9.81
N ASN A 8 19.11 -37.83 10.54
CA ASN A 8 18.10 -36.76 10.44
C ASN A 8 16.70 -37.05 9.90
N ASP A 9 15.71 -36.85 10.77
CA ASP A 9 14.45 -36.20 10.41
C ASP A 9 14.17 -35.09 11.43
N SER A 10 14.35 -33.84 11.00
CA SER A 10 13.73 -32.67 11.63
C SER A 10 12.30 -32.58 11.10
N PRO A 11 11.29 -32.21 11.91
CA PRO A 11 9.90 -32.15 11.46
C PRO A 11 9.72 -31.03 10.41
N PRO A 12 8.70 -31.14 9.54
CA PRO A 12 8.43 -30.13 8.52
C PRO A 12 8.04 -28.79 9.16
N LEU A 13 8.43 -27.71 8.48
CA LEU A 13 8.08 -26.33 8.81
C LEU A 13 6.55 -26.15 8.91
N HIS A 14 6.14 -25.36 9.89
CA HIS A 14 4.75 -25.04 10.27
C HIS A 14 4.05 -24.14 9.20
N PRO A 15 2.71 -24.21 9.03
CA PRO A 15 1.98 -23.63 7.90
C PRO A 15 1.73 -22.11 7.92
N ALA A 16 2.25 -21.35 8.90
CA ALA A 16 1.99 -19.91 8.98
C ALA A 16 2.74 -19.10 7.91
N LEU A 17 3.96 -19.52 7.54
CA LEU A 17 4.74 -18.88 6.48
C LEU A 17 4.08 -19.01 5.09
N ALA A 18 3.21 -20.02 4.90
CA ALA A 18 2.51 -20.23 3.64
C ALA A 18 1.37 -19.22 3.38
N ILE A 19 0.88 -18.50 4.40
CA ILE A 19 -0.26 -17.59 4.25
C ILE A 19 0.20 -16.26 3.65
N LEU A 20 1.33 -15.71 4.09
CA LEU A 20 1.97 -14.57 3.41
C LEU A 20 2.54 -14.96 2.03
N ILE A 21 3.06 -16.18 1.85
CA ILE A 21 3.55 -16.64 0.53
C ILE A 21 2.39 -16.92 -0.46
N SER A 22 1.22 -17.35 0.00
CA SER A 22 0.07 -17.60 -0.88
C SER A 22 -0.73 -16.32 -1.19
N SER A 23 -0.73 -15.32 -0.30
CA SER A 23 -1.39 -14.03 -0.55
C SER A 23 -0.50 -13.03 -1.31
N THR A 24 0.83 -13.15 -1.23
CA THR A 24 1.78 -12.26 -1.94
C THR A 24 1.74 -12.35 -3.47
N PHE A 25 1.08 -13.35 -4.06
CA PHE A 25 0.83 -13.41 -5.52
C PHE A 25 -0.50 -12.76 -5.93
N ALA A 26 -1.44 -12.60 -5.00
CA ALA A 26 -2.78 -12.08 -5.29
C ALA A 26 -2.72 -10.55 -5.39
N GLY A 27 -2.28 -10.02 -6.53
CA GLY A 27 -2.27 -8.57 -6.77
C GLY A 27 -1.15 -8.09 -7.69
N LEU A 28 -0.09 -8.89 -7.87
CA LEU A 28 0.98 -8.59 -8.82
C LEU A 28 0.43 -8.61 -10.25
N GLN A 29 0.52 -7.47 -10.94
CA GLN A 29 0.13 -7.36 -12.34
C GLN A 29 1.35 -7.39 -13.23
N LEU A 30 1.27 -8.16 -14.33
CA LEU A 30 2.37 -8.41 -15.25
C LEU A 30 2.17 -7.70 -16.59
N GLY A 31 3.25 -7.14 -17.10
CA GLY A 31 3.41 -6.81 -18.52
C GLY A 31 4.81 -7.19 -19.00
N CYS A 32 4.92 -8.10 -19.97
CA CYS A 32 6.20 -8.42 -20.62
C CYS A 32 6.16 -7.93 -22.07
N SER A 33 7.29 -7.43 -22.56
CA SER A 33 7.39 -6.88 -23.91
C SER A 33 8.78 -7.10 -24.52
N VAL A 34 8.83 -7.12 -25.85
CA VAL A 34 10.08 -7.04 -26.61
C VAL A 34 10.71 -5.65 -26.42
N PRO A 35 12.03 -5.52 -26.24
CA PRO A 35 12.69 -4.23 -26.30
C PRO A 35 12.43 -3.59 -27.67
N PHE A 36 11.89 -2.38 -27.69
CA PHE A 36 11.78 -1.58 -28.90
C PHE A 36 13.20 -1.26 -29.40
N CYS A 37 13.63 -1.85 -30.52
CA CYS A 37 14.79 -1.32 -31.24
C CYS A 37 14.39 0.02 -31.84
N GLU A 38 15.00 1.11 -31.38
CA GLU A 38 14.94 2.38 -32.10
C GLU A 38 15.55 2.20 -33.49
N ALA A 39 14.73 2.49 -34.51
CA ALA A 39 15.12 2.44 -35.90
C ALA A 39 16.13 3.55 -36.20
N TYR A 40 17.42 3.23 -36.16
CA TYR A 40 18.43 3.89 -36.97
C TYR A 40 19.46 2.84 -37.41
N ASP A 41 19.73 2.84 -38.71
CA ASP A 41 20.74 2.04 -39.43
C ASP A 41 20.28 0.72 -40.06
N CYS A 42 19.42 0.83 -41.07
CA CYS A 42 19.32 -0.14 -42.18
C CYS A 42 19.01 0.63 -43.48
N ASP A 43 20.03 1.29 -44.04
CA ASP A 43 20.07 1.58 -45.49
C ASP A 43 21.12 0.65 -46.13
N ASP A 44 20.82 0.18 -47.33
CA ASP A 44 21.62 -0.64 -48.25
C ASP A 44 21.77 -2.15 -47.96
N ILE A 45 20.83 -2.95 -48.50
CA ILE A 45 21.12 -3.89 -49.61
C ILE A 45 19.82 -4.17 -50.38
N ASP A 46 19.89 -3.85 -51.66
CA ASP A 46 18.85 -3.95 -52.67
C ASP A 46 18.78 -5.38 -53.26
N SER A 47 17.55 -5.83 -53.51
CA SER A 47 17.15 -6.82 -54.53
C SER A 47 17.71 -8.26 -54.51
N MET A 48 16.80 -9.26 -54.47
CA MET A 48 16.56 -10.23 -55.56
C MET A 48 15.62 -11.37 -55.11
N ALA A 49 14.49 -11.47 -55.83
CA ALA A 49 13.74 -12.66 -56.26
C ALA A 49 13.13 -13.64 -55.22
N ASP A 50 11.79 -13.73 -55.22
CA ASP A 50 11.10 -14.88 -55.83
C ASP A 50 9.68 -14.52 -56.28
N GLU A 51 9.32 -14.94 -57.49
CA GLU A 51 8.00 -14.81 -58.11
C GLU A 51 7.22 -16.13 -57.96
N THR A 52 5.94 -16.05 -57.58
CA THR A 52 4.90 -16.86 -58.24
C THR A 52 3.65 -16.00 -58.42
N GLY A 53 3.31 -15.71 -59.67
CA GLY A 53 2.21 -14.83 -60.05
C GLY A 53 0.87 -15.51 -60.30
N GLU A 54 -0.13 -14.70 -60.66
CA GLU A 54 -1.12 -15.02 -61.69
C GLU A 54 -1.76 -13.74 -62.30
N SER A 55 -1.63 -13.64 -63.63
CA SER A 55 -2.44 -12.99 -64.67
C SER A 55 -3.28 -11.73 -64.38
N SER A 56 -3.10 -10.68 -65.19
CA SER A 56 -3.87 -10.51 -66.44
C SER A 56 -3.53 -9.21 -67.22
N ASP A 57 -3.27 -9.41 -68.51
CA ASP A 57 -3.80 -8.66 -69.66
C ASP A 57 -3.05 -7.46 -70.30
N SER A 58 -2.84 -7.68 -71.61
CA SER A 58 -2.79 -6.76 -72.76
C SER A 58 -1.59 -5.81 -72.96
N GLY A 59 -1.02 -5.87 -74.18
CA GLY A 59 -0.65 -4.65 -74.90
C GLY A 59 0.72 -4.56 -75.59
N ASP A 60 0.88 -5.32 -76.66
CA ASP A 60 1.38 -4.85 -77.98
C ASP A 60 2.89 -4.62 -78.30
N SER A 61 3.22 -5.24 -79.45
CA SER A 61 4.13 -4.94 -80.57
C SER A 61 5.64 -4.63 -80.45
N SER A 62 6.37 -5.50 -81.18
CA SER A 62 7.54 -5.25 -82.06
C SER A 62 8.89 -4.95 -81.38
N GLY A 63 10.04 -5.45 -81.82
CA GLY A 63 10.44 -6.23 -82.99
C GLY A 63 11.96 -6.08 -83.17
N SER A 64 12.55 -7.04 -83.89
CA SER A 64 13.92 -7.07 -84.44
C SER A 64 15.03 -7.71 -83.61
N ALA A 65 15.48 -8.84 -84.14
CA ALA A 65 16.80 -9.45 -83.99
C ALA A 65 17.89 -8.53 -84.59
N ASP A 66 19.16 -8.72 -84.19
CA ASP A 66 20.11 -9.56 -84.93
C ASP A 66 21.53 -9.47 -84.33
N SER A 67 22.22 -10.63 -84.35
CA SER A 67 23.68 -10.82 -84.55
C SER A 67 24.69 -10.22 -83.55
N SER A 68 25.85 -10.81 -83.26
CA SER A 68 26.52 -12.09 -83.49
C SER A 68 27.95 -11.91 -82.94
N ASP A 69 28.78 -12.96 -83.05
CA ASP A 69 30.24 -13.00 -82.85
C ASP A 69 30.75 -13.12 -81.40
N SER A 70 31.81 -13.86 -81.06
CA SER A 70 32.45 -15.13 -81.49
C SER A 70 33.83 -15.20 -80.78
N GLY A 71 34.34 -16.41 -80.54
CA GLY A 71 35.77 -16.69 -80.30
C GLY A 71 36.33 -16.27 -78.93
N THR A 72 37.34 -16.91 -78.33
CA THR A 72 38.15 -18.08 -78.68
C THR A 72 38.97 -18.45 -77.44
N SER A 73 39.31 -19.72 -77.34
CA SER A 73 40.30 -20.39 -76.48
C SER A 73 41.64 -19.67 -76.29
N ASN A 74 42.33 -19.87 -75.14
CA ASN A 74 43.58 -20.66 -75.11
C ASN A 74 44.08 -21.00 -73.68
N SER A 75 44.81 -22.11 -73.64
CA SER A 75 45.49 -22.85 -72.57
C SER A 75 46.81 -22.26 -72.03
N THR A 76 47.30 -22.80 -70.89
CA THR A 76 48.72 -23.13 -70.53
C THR A 76 48.70 -23.83 -69.13
N THR A 77 48.99 -25.14 -68.97
CA THR A 77 50.27 -25.84 -68.61
C THR A 77 51.03 -25.19 -67.42
N SER A 78 51.53 -25.85 -66.36
CA SER A 78 52.13 -27.20 -66.14
C SER A 78 52.48 -27.44 -64.65
N ASP A 79 52.60 -28.72 -64.24
CA ASP A 79 53.44 -29.41 -63.20
C ASP A 79 53.95 -28.61 -61.97
N ASP A 80 54.01 -29.11 -60.73
CA ASP A 80 54.60 -30.39 -60.28
C ASP A 80 54.36 -30.63 -58.76
N SER A 81 54.10 -31.89 -58.40
CA SER A 81 54.52 -32.67 -57.21
C SER A 81 54.51 -32.14 -55.75
N ALA A 82 53.60 -32.74 -54.97
CA ALA A 82 53.67 -33.35 -53.62
C ALA A 82 54.53 -32.75 -52.47
N ASP A 83 53.89 -32.42 -51.34
CA ASP A 83 54.13 -33.07 -50.03
C ASP A 83 52.98 -32.77 -49.03
N GLY A 84 52.66 -33.72 -48.16
CA GLY A 84 51.41 -33.79 -47.40
C GLY A 84 51.32 -32.99 -46.10
N ALA A 85 50.07 -32.74 -45.69
CA ALA A 85 49.64 -32.51 -44.31
C ALA A 85 48.20 -33.05 -44.17
N ASP A 86 47.94 -33.77 -43.09
CA ASP A 86 46.66 -34.35 -42.69
C ASP A 86 45.48 -33.38 -42.87
N GLU A 87 44.51 -33.77 -43.71
CA GLU A 87 43.13 -33.28 -43.59
C GLU A 87 42.35 -34.30 -42.76
N ASP A 88 42.08 -33.90 -41.53
CA ASP A 88 41.10 -34.48 -40.62
C ASP A 88 39.72 -34.41 -41.30
N THR A 89 39.30 -35.53 -41.90
CA THR A 89 38.02 -35.64 -42.60
C THR A 89 37.05 -36.36 -41.69
N GLY A 90 36.42 -35.59 -40.79
CA GLY A 90 35.24 -36.04 -40.05
C GLY A 90 34.16 -36.55 -41.03
N ALA A 91 33.30 -37.45 -40.55
CA ALA A 91 32.22 -37.99 -41.36
C ALA A 91 31.16 -36.90 -41.65
N THR A 92 30.90 -36.62 -42.93
CA THR A 92 29.88 -35.66 -43.35
C THR A 92 28.47 -36.22 -43.14
N CYS A 93 27.66 -35.53 -42.35
CA CYS A 93 26.24 -35.85 -42.21
C CYS A 93 25.46 -35.36 -43.46
N PRO A 94 24.57 -36.19 -44.05
CA PRO A 94 23.64 -35.71 -45.07
C PRO A 94 22.73 -34.62 -44.50
N GLU A 95 22.58 -33.50 -45.21
CA GLU A 95 21.68 -32.41 -44.81
C GLU A 95 20.28 -32.97 -44.48
N GLY A 96 19.79 -32.67 -43.27
CA GLY A 96 18.45 -33.02 -42.81
C GLY A 96 18.30 -34.34 -42.03
N THR A 97 19.38 -34.93 -41.50
CA THR A 97 19.30 -36.11 -40.62
C THR A 97 19.72 -35.79 -39.17
N LEU A 98 18.86 -36.15 -38.20
CA LEU A 98 19.04 -35.90 -36.75
C LEU A 98 20.00 -36.88 -36.04
N ALA A 99 20.58 -37.85 -36.75
CA ALA A 99 21.53 -38.82 -36.19
C ALA A 99 22.43 -39.45 -37.28
N CYS A 100 23.74 -39.39 -37.11
CA CYS A 100 24.75 -40.07 -37.94
C CYS A 100 25.67 -40.93 -37.06
N PRO A 101 26.27 -42.02 -37.57
CA PRO A 101 27.27 -42.79 -36.84
C PRO A 101 28.55 -41.96 -36.62
N CYS A 102 29.17 -42.04 -35.44
CA CYS A 102 30.47 -41.42 -35.21
C CYS A 102 31.55 -42.04 -36.11
N ASP A 103 32.63 -41.30 -36.38
CA ASP A 103 33.77 -41.87 -37.07
C ASP A 103 34.48 -42.94 -36.21
N MET A 104 35.47 -43.64 -36.78
CA MET A 104 36.20 -44.70 -36.05
C MET A 104 37.03 -44.21 -34.86
N ASN A 105 37.18 -42.89 -34.68
CA ASN A 105 37.89 -42.25 -33.58
C ASN A 105 36.93 -41.65 -32.53
N GLY A 106 35.61 -41.76 -32.74
CA GLY A 106 34.59 -41.19 -31.86
C GLY A 106 34.40 -39.68 -32.02
N LEU A 107 34.78 -39.12 -33.18
CA LEU A 107 34.68 -37.69 -33.48
C LEU A 107 33.49 -37.41 -34.41
N CYS A 108 32.87 -36.25 -34.22
CA CYS A 108 31.76 -35.71 -35.01
C CYS A 108 32.18 -34.34 -35.59
N GLU A 109 31.46 -33.82 -36.60
CA GLU A 109 31.66 -32.42 -37.04
C GLU A 109 31.38 -31.43 -35.90
N ALA A 110 31.86 -30.19 -36.06
CA ALA A 110 31.76 -29.14 -35.04
C ALA A 110 30.33 -29.03 -34.47
N ASP A 111 30.26 -28.93 -33.13
CA ASP A 111 29.05 -28.83 -32.29
C ASP A 111 28.22 -30.12 -32.07
N LEU A 112 28.73 -31.30 -32.43
CA LEU A 112 28.11 -32.60 -32.11
C LEU A 112 29.01 -33.45 -31.19
N SER A 113 28.41 -34.16 -30.24
CA SER A 113 29.12 -35.11 -29.37
C SER A 113 28.76 -36.55 -29.73
N CYS A 114 29.75 -37.45 -29.73
CA CYS A 114 29.54 -38.87 -29.97
C CYS A 114 29.09 -39.56 -28.68
N ILE A 115 27.79 -39.86 -28.58
CA ILE A 115 27.21 -40.59 -27.45
C ILE A 115 26.68 -41.93 -27.98
N ASP A 116 27.18 -43.03 -27.43
CA ASP A 116 26.77 -44.41 -27.74
C ASP A 116 26.83 -44.78 -29.25
N GLY A 117 27.78 -44.19 -29.99
CA GLY A 117 28.01 -44.46 -31.41
C GLY A 117 27.17 -43.61 -32.37
N THR A 118 26.41 -42.64 -31.86
CA THR A 118 25.65 -41.65 -32.65
C THR A 118 26.11 -40.23 -32.35
N CYS A 119 26.30 -39.42 -33.39
CA CYS A 119 26.46 -37.97 -33.29
C CYS A 119 25.08 -37.34 -33.06
N SER A 120 24.89 -36.73 -31.89
CA SER A 120 23.69 -35.98 -31.52
C SER A 120 24.08 -34.62 -30.96
N GLN A 121 23.20 -33.63 -31.09
CA GLN A 121 23.34 -32.36 -30.38
C GLN A 121 23.29 -32.66 -28.88
N GLU A 122 24.12 -32.00 -28.09
CA GLU A 122 24.12 -32.17 -26.64
C GLU A 122 22.81 -31.57 -26.09
N GLU A 123 21.94 -32.41 -25.52
CA GLU A 123 20.66 -32.01 -24.93
C GLU A 123 20.90 -31.27 -23.60
N LEU A 124 21.31 -30.00 -23.71
CA LEU A 124 21.71 -29.18 -22.57
C LEU A 124 20.59 -28.20 -22.16
N SER A 125 20.53 -27.95 -20.85
CA SER A 125 19.80 -26.81 -20.32
C SER A 125 20.38 -25.50 -20.89
N PRO A 126 19.56 -24.44 -21.04
CA PRO A 126 20.04 -23.18 -21.58
C PRO A 126 21.11 -22.56 -20.70
N GLU A 127 21.91 -21.64 -21.24
CA GLU A 127 22.86 -20.87 -20.44
C GLU A 127 22.13 -19.99 -19.40
N ALA A 128 22.75 -19.76 -18.24
CA ALA A 128 22.19 -18.89 -17.21
C ALA A 128 22.03 -17.46 -17.75
N PRO A 129 20.85 -16.82 -17.59
CA PRO A 129 20.64 -15.44 -18.01
C PRO A 129 21.68 -14.50 -17.40
N GLN A 130 22.21 -13.59 -18.20
CA GLN A 130 23.21 -12.59 -17.82
C GLN A 130 22.61 -11.18 -17.81
N ALA A 131 23.30 -10.25 -17.15
CA ALA A 131 22.93 -8.83 -17.10
C ALA A 131 21.49 -8.57 -16.64
N LEU A 132 21.02 -9.32 -15.63
CA LEU A 132 19.76 -9.02 -14.96
C LEU A 132 19.84 -7.62 -14.34
N THR A 133 18.84 -6.79 -14.64
CA THR A 133 18.62 -5.49 -14.01
C THR A 133 17.24 -5.45 -13.40
N LEU A 134 17.13 -4.78 -12.25
CA LEU A 134 15.88 -4.48 -11.57
C LEU A 134 15.83 -2.96 -11.35
N THR A 135 14.86 -2.31 -11.99
CA THR A 135 14.66 -0.86 -11.90
C THR A 135 13.33 -0.58 -11.21
N PRO A 136 13.33 -0.10 -9.95
CA PRO A 136 12.13 0.36 -9.30
C PRO A 136 11.60 1.65 -9.95
N SER A 137 10.28 1.77 -10.08
CA SER A 137 9.61 2.94 -10.65
C SER A 137 8.26 3.19 -9.98
N GLN A 138 7.85 4.46 -9.91
CA GLN A 138 6.56 4.82 -9.33
C GLN A 138 5.41 4.43 -10.29
N VAL A 139 4.27 3.94 -9.81
CA VAL A 139 3.94 3.64 -8.41
C VAL A 139 4.07 2.13 -8.17
N LYS A 140 4.83 1.74 -7.14
CA LYS A 140 4.98 0.35 -6.68
C LYS A 140 5.28 -0.64 -7.82
N ARG A 141 6.24 -0.30 -8.70
CA ARG A 141 6.58 -1.08 -9.89
C ARG A 141 8.05 -1.47 -9.90
N PHE A 142 8.35 -2.69 -10.34
CA PHE A 142 9.69 -3.17 -10.66
C PHE A 142 9.77 -3.56 -12.14
N ASP A 143 10.71 -2.97 -12.85
CA ASP A 143 11.03 -3.27 -14.25
C ASP A 143 12.29 -4.14 -14.33
N PHE A 144 12.16 -5.32 -14.92
CA PHE A 144 13.22 -6.29 -15.10
C PHE A 144 13.67 -6.34 -16.56
N SER A 145 14.98 -6.42 -16.79
CA SER A 145 15.52 -6.79 -18.10
C SER A 145 16.76 -7.66 -17.97
N TRP A 146 16.98 -8.54 -18.95
CA TRP A 146 18.12 -9.46 -18.99
C TRP A 146 18.54 -9.76 -20.44
N ALA A 147 19.73 -10.31 -20.62
CA ALA A 147 20.18 -10.80 -21.93
C ALA A 147 19.51 -12.14 -22.27
N ALA A 148 19.15 -12.34 -23.55
CA ALA A 148 18.63 -13.62 -24.01
C ALA A 148 19.66 -14.74 -23.79
N SER A 149 19.24 -15.82 -23.14
CA SER A 149 20.01 -17.05 -22.99
C SER A 149 19.91 -17.89 -24.28
N PRO A 150 21.03 -18.34 -24.84
CA PRO A 150 21.04 -19.36 -25.90
C PRO A 150 20.19 -20.58 -25.50
N ASP A 151 19.42 -21.09 -26.46
CA ASP A 151 18.56 -22.28 -26.34
C ASP A 151 17.44 -22.20 -25.28
N ALA A 152 17.20 -21.02 -24.70
CA ALA A 152 16.08 -20.80 -23.80
C ALA A 152 14.77 -20.69 -24.58
N GLN A 153 13.78 -21.48 -24.17
CA GLN A 153 12.42 -21.41 -24.69
C GLN A 153 11.57 -20.47 -23.86
N THR A 154 11.74 -20.48 -22.54
CA THR A 154 11.00 -19.62 -21.61
C THR A 154 11.88 -19.11 -20.47
N TYR A 155 11.43 -18.04 -19.84
CA TYR A 155 12.01 -17.44 -18.65
C TYR A 155 10.98 -17.39 -17.53
N GLN A 156 11.45 -17.57 -16.30
CA GLN A 156 10.66 -17.46 -15.07
C GLN A 156 11.31 -16.50 -14.09
N ILE A 157 10.50 -15.76 -13.33
CA ILE A 157 10.98 -14.87 -12.28
C ILE A 157 10.91 -15.61 -10.94
N LEU A 158 12.04 -15.66 -10.25
CA LEU A 158 12.15 -16.21 -8.91
C LEU A 158 12.40 -15.09 -7.91
N GLU A 159 11.72 -15.13 -6.78
CA GLU A 159 11.86 -14.18 -5.68
C GLU A 159 12.33 -14.89 -4.42
N LYS A 160 13.22 -14.26 -3.67
CA LYS A 160 13.58 -14.66 -2.32
C LYS A 160 13.37 -13.47 -1.38
N LEU A 161 12.43 -13.63 -0.46
CA LEU A 161 12.23 -12.71 0.65
C LEU A 161 13.27 -12.95 1.75
N VAL A 162 13.49 -11.92 2.57
CA VAL A 162 14.37 -12.01 3.75
C VAL A 162 13.86 -13.07 4.74
N SER A 163 12.53 -13.19 4.89
CA SER A 163 11.86 -14.14 5.79
C SER A 163 12.01 -15.60 5.36
N ASP A 164 12.00 -15.88 4.05
CA ASP A 164 11.75 -17.23 3.54
C ASP A 164 13.03 -18.02 3.25
N GLY A 165 14.18 -17.33 3.19
CA GLY A 165 15.51 -17.93 3.02
C GLY A 165 15.75 -18.66 1.68
N SER A 166 14.72 -18.88 0.87
CA SER A 166 14.74 -19.67 -0.38
C SER A 166 14.03 -18.93 -1.52
N TYR A 167 14.38 -19.28 -2.76
CA TYR A 167 13.74 -18.71 -3.95
C TYR A 167 12.44 -19.46 -4.28
N VAL A 168 11.37 -18.70 -4.44
CA VAL A 168 10.04 -19.16 -4.88
C VAL A 168 9.80 -18.64 -6.30
N ASN A 169 9.19 -19.47 -7.15
CA ASN A 169 8.79 -19.05 -8.49
C ASN A 169 7.51 -18.23 -8.40
N LEU A 170 7.49 -17.04 -9.04
CA LEU A 170 6.32 -16.16 -9.07
C LEU A 170 5.16 -16.68 -9.95
N GLY A 171 5.32 -17.84 -10.59
CA GLY A 171 4.33 -18.40 -11.51
C GLY A 171 4.29 -17.69 -12.86
N ILE A 172 5.29 -16.85 -13.13
CA ILE A 172 5.42 -16.07 -14.36
C ILE A 172 6.29 -16.85 -15.34
N GLU A 173 5.78 -17.05 -16.55
CA GLU A 173 6.51 -17.66 -17.65
C GLU A 173 6.38 -16.79 -18.89
N THR A 174 7.51 -16.46 -19.53
CA THR A 174 7.56 -15.54 -20.67
C THR A 174 8.63 -15.97 -21.68
N THR A 175 8.48 -15.58 -22.94
CA THR A 175 9.55 -15.68 -23.95
C THR A 175 10.33 -14.37 -24.10
N GLU A 176 9.85 -13.30 -23.48
CA GLU A 176 10.44 -11.97 -23.53
C GLU A 176 11.68 -11.87 -22.64
N THR A 177 12.52 -10.87 -22.92
CA THR A 177 13.72 -10.56 -22.11
C THR A 177 13.54 -9.34 -21.22
N SER A 178 12.31 -8.84 -21.12
CA SER A 178 11.92 -7.79 -20.18
C SER A 178 10.50 -7.99 -19.67
N CYS A 179 10.28 -7.68 -18.40
CA CYS A 179 8.98 -7.77 -17.74
C CYS A 179 8.86 -6.73 -16.63
N SER A 180 7.63 -6.27 -16.40
CA SER A 180 7.29 -5.35 -15.32
C SER A 180 6.33 -6.02 -14.35
N LEU A 181 6.59 -5.84 -13.06
CA LEU A 181 5.70 -6.21 -11.97
C LEU A 181 5.16 -4.94 -11.32
N SER A 182 3.84 -4.80 -11.27
CA SER A 182 3.16 -3.69 -10.57
C SER A 182 2.54 -4.19 -9.25
N ASN A 183 2.17 -3.25 -8.38
CA ASN A 183 1.58 -3.51 -7.05
C ASN A 183 2.53 -4.24 -6.09
N ILE A 184 3.82 -3.91 -6.16
CA ILE A 184 4.82 -4.49 -5.26
C ILE A 184 4.56 -3.99 -3.82
N PRO A 185 4.40 -4.88 -2.82
CA PRO A 185 4.34 -4.47 -1.41
C PRO A 185 5.73 -4.06 -0.91
N LEU A 186 6.09 -2.79 -1.07
CA LEU A 186 7.45 -2.30 -0.89
C LEU A 186 8.01 -2.60 0.51
N PRO A 187 7.26 -2.40 1.62
CA PRO A 187 7.77 -2.68 2.97
C PRO A 187 8.21 -4.14 3.19
N LEU A 188 7.63 -5.09 2.45
CA LEU A 188 7.97 -6.50 2.53
C LEU A 188 9.18 -6.88 1.65
N ARG A 189 9.52 -6.05 0.66
CA ARG A 189 10.57 -6.32 -0.34
C ARG A 189 11.92 -5.69 -0.04
N TRP A 190 12.05 -4.91 1.03
CA TRP A 190 13.38 -4.48 1.51
C TRP A 190 14.28 -5.68 1.82
N GLY A 191 15.44 -5.75 1.16
CA GLY A 191 16.40 -6.85 1.26
C GLY A 191 15.99 -8.13 0.53
N ALA A 192 14.91 -8.10 -0.26
CA ALA A 192 14.55 -9.22 -1.14
C ALA A 192 15.54 -9.33 -2.31
N SER A 193 15.51 -10.45 -3.01
CA SER A 193 16.32 -10.65 -4.20
C SER A 193 15.62 -11.46 -5.27
N TYR A 194 15.98 -11.21 -6.52
CA TYR A 194 15.36 -11.83 -7.68
C TYR A 194 16.37 -12.56 -8.54
N LYS A 195 15.92 -13.62 -9.20
CA LYS A 195 16.67 -14.34 -10.24
C LYS A 195 15.76 -14.58 -11.43
N ILE A 196 16.36 -14.62 -12.62
CA ILE A 196 15.70 -15.14 -13.81
C ILE A 196 16.14 -16.58 -14.04
N GLN A 197 15.18 -17.46 -14.29
CA GLN A 197 15.43 -18.85 -14.63
C GLN A 197 15.08 -19.07 -16.10
N ALA A 198 16.08 -19.37 -16.93
CA ALA A 198 15.86 -19.80 -18.32
C ALA A 198 15.59 -21.30 -18.37
N CYS A 199 14.62 -21.72 -19.17
CA CYS A 199 14.21 -23.11 -19.30
C CYS A 199 14.05 -23.53 -20.76
N ASN A 200 14.32 -24.80 -21.03
CA ASN A 200 13.93 -25.53 -22.23
C ASN A 200 13.50 -26.95 -21.85
N ASP A 201 13.20 -27.80 -22.84
CA ASP A 201 12.78 -29.19 -22.63
C ASP A 201 13.81 -30.04 -21.84
N TYR A 202 15.08 -29.63 -21.82
CA TYR A 202 16.20 -30.38 -21.24
C TYR A 202 16.59 -29.89 -19.84
N GLY A 203 16.08 -28.76 -19.39
CA GLY A 203 16.27 -28.27 -18.02
C GLY A 203 16.26 -26.76 -17.92
N CYS A 204 16.72 -26.27 -16.77
CA CYS A 204 16.76 -24.84 -16.50
C CYS A 204 18.07 -24.42 -15.83
N SER A 205 18.46 -23.18 -16.08
CA SER A 205 19.59 -22.51 -15.45
C SER A 205 19.14 -21.16 -14.87
N ARG A 206 19.87 -20.63 -13.88
CA ARG A 206 19.46 -19.44 -13.11
C ARG A 206 20.53 -18.37 -13.17
N SER A 207 20.11 -17.12 -13.33
CA SER A 207 20.99 -15.95 -13.24
C SER A 207 21.64 -15.81 -11.87
N ASP A 208 22.65 -14.95 -11.78
CA ASP A 208 23.05 -14.36 -10.51
C ASP A 208 21.90 -13.53 -9.91
N PRO A 209 21.83 -13.41 -8.57
CA PRO A 209 20.74 -12.69 -7.93
C PRO A 209 20.91 -11.17 -8.01
N GLU A 210 19.83 -10.47 -8.31
CA GLU A 210 19.73 -9.02 -8.18
C GLU A 210 19.05 -8.67 -6.85
N GLN A 211 19.63 -7.76 -6.06
CA GLN A 211 19.16 -7.42 -4.72
C GLN A 211 18.33 -6.14 -4.74
N VAL A 212 17.25 -6.11 -3.96
CA VAL A 212 16.51 -4.87 -3.68
C VAL A 212 17.22 -4.14 -2.54
N GLY A 213 17.77 -2.97 -2.86
CA GLY A 213 18.43 -2.08 -1.90
C GLY A 213 17.78 -0.70 -1.87
N SER A 214 18.59 0.34 -1.63
CA SER A 214 18.15 1.74 -1.46
C SER A 214 17.41 2.34 -2.67
N SER A 215 17.49 1.73 -3.85
CA SER A 215 16.69 2.12 -5.03
C SER A 215 15.20 1.88 -4.84
N LEU A 216 14.79 1.12 -3.81
CA LEU A 216 13.38 0.86 -3.51
C LEU A 216 12.57 2.13 -3.32
N LYS A 217 13.21 3.23 -2.87
CA LYS A 217 12.54 4.53 -2.72
C LYS A 217 11.99 5.08 -4.04
N ASP A 218 12.58 4.72 -5.17
CA ASP A 218 12.17 5.18 -6.51
C ASP A 218 10.84 4.53 -6.95
N ALA A 219 10.39 3.48 -6.26
CA ALA A 219 9.07 2.89 -6.45
C ALA A 219 7.98 3.46 -5.54
N ILE A 220 8.31 4.26 -4.53
CA ILE A 220 7.30 4.85 -3.62
C ILE A 220 6.43 5.81 -4.43
N GLY A 221 5.13 5.58 -4.48
CA GLY A 221 4.23 6.49 -5.17
C GLY A 221 4.13 7.82 -4.45
N TYR A 222 4.15 8.91 -5.21
CA TYR A 222 3.97 10.27 -4.72
C TYR A 222 2.68 10.87 -5.29
N VAL A 223 1.72 11.21 -4.42
CA VAL A 223 0.38 11.66 -4.78
C VAL A 223 0.13 13.05 -4.23
N LYS A 224 -0.36 13.94 -5.10
CA LYS A 224 -0.70 15.34 -4.85
C LYS A 224 -2.09 15.64 -5.40
N ALA A 225 -2.72 16.70 -4.90
CA ALA A 225 -3.94 17.25 -5.47
C ALA A 225 -3.74 17.66 -6.95
N SER A 226 -4.83 17.68 -7.74
CA SER A 226 -4.78 18.23 -9.11
C SER A 226 -4.57 19.75 -9.18
N ASN A 227 -4.80 20.44 -8.06
CA ASN A 227 -4.86 21.88 -7.91
C ASN A 227 -4.10 22.34 -6.66
N THR A 228 -2.98 21.68 -6.35
CA THR A 228 -2.10 21.98 -5.21
C THR A 228 -1.91 23.47 -5.00
N ASP A 229 -2.30 23.97 -3.82
CA ASP A 229 -1.99 25.32 -3.35
C ASP A 229 -1.38 25.27 -1.93
N ALA A 230 -0.70 26.34 -1.56
CA ALA A 230 -0.05 26.45 -0.26
C ALA A 230 -1.09 26.51 0.86
N GLY A 231 -0.95 25.64 1.86
CA GLY A 231 -1.83 25.60 3.02
C GLY A 231 -3.10 24.76 2.86
N ASP A 232 -3.26 24.01 1.76
CA ASP A 232 -4.43 23.13 1.55
C ASP A 232 -4.43 21.89 2.45
N LEU A 233 -3.26 21.51 3.01
CA LEU A 233 -3.07 20.37 3.91
C LEU A 233 -3.53 19.03 3.30
N PHE A 234 -3.23 18.79 2.02
CA PHE A 234 -3.55 17.52 1.36
C PHE A 234 -2.87 16.33 2.06
N GLY A 235 -3.62 15.28 2.35
CA GLY A 235 -3.12 14.15 3.16
C GLY A 235 -3.45 14.27 4.64
N TRP A 236 -4.27 15.26 5.03
CA TRP A 236 -4.79 15.39 6.40
C TRP A 236 -5.52 14.12 6.87
N SER A 237 -6.37 13.56 6.01
CA SER A 237 -7.08 12.30 6.26
C SER A 237 -6.99 11.39 5.04
N ILE A 238 -6.92 10.07 5.26
CA ILE A 238 -6.71 9.08 4.19
C ILE A 238 -7.54 7.83 4.45
N ALA A 239 -8.11 7.24 3.40
CA ALA A 239 -8.68 5.90 3.42
C ALA A 239 -8.36 5.13 2.13
N LEU A 240 -7.97 3.86 2.26
CA LEU A 240 -7.87 2.89 1.17
C LEU A 240 -9.08 1.94 1.18
N SER A 241 -9.52 1.49 0.00
CA SER A 241 -10.46 0.37 -0.13
C SER A 241 -9.78 -0.97 0.23
N LYS A 242 -10.58 -2.02 0.47
CA LYS A 242 -10.11 -3.36 0.86
C LYS A 242 -9.04 -3.91 -0.09
N ASP A 243 -9.24 -3.73 -1.39
CA ASP A 243 -8.35 -4.16 -2.46
C ASP A 243 -7.14 -3.22 -2.68
N GLY A 244 -7.08 -2.08 -1.99
CA GLY A 244 -6.06 -1.04 -2.16
C GLY A 244 -6.17 -0.26 -3.48
N GLY A 245 -7.23 -0.45 -4.27
CA GLY A 245 -7.38 0.14 -5.61
C GLY A 245 -8.12 1.48 -5.64
N THR A 246 -8.76 1.90 -4.55
CA THR A 246 -9.39 3.23 -4.39
C THR A 246 -8.79 3.91 -3.17
N LEU A 247 -8.41 5.18 -3.33
CA LEU A 247 -7.79 6.02 -2.31
C LEU A 247 -8.58 7.31 -2.18
N ALA A 248 -9.03 7.64 -0.98
CA ALA A 248 -9.65 8.91 -0.64
C ALA A 248 -8.69 9.73 0.22
N ILE A 249 -8.53 11.02 -0.10
CA ILE A 249 -7.61 11.93 0.58
C ILE A 249 -8.32 13.25 0.89
N GLY A 250 -8.33 13.65 2.16
CA GLY A 250 -8.79 14.96 2.59
C GLY A 250 -7.71 16.04 2.47
N ALA A 251 -8.11 17.22 2.02
CA ALA A 251 -7.37 18.47 2.07
C ALA A 251 -8.25 19.48 2.82
N VAL A 252 -8.12 19.47 4.14
CA VAL A 252 -9.10 20.09 5.05
C VAL A 252 -9.16 21.62 4.89
N ASN A 253 -8.07 22.24 4.44
CA ASN A 253 -7.98 23.69 4.26
C ASN A 253 -8.08 24.13 2.79
N GLU A 254 -8.39 23.20 1.88
CA GLU A 254 -8.61 23.55 0.48
C GLU A 254 -9.69 24.62 0.37
N SER A 255 -9.33 25.73 -0.28
CA SER A 255 -10.20 26.90 -0.36
C SER A 255 -11.00 26.84 -1.65
N SER A 256 -12.33 26.71 -1.59
CA SER A 256 -13.19 26.83 -2.78
C SER A 256 -14.67 26.98 -2.45
N SER A 257 -15.37 27.91 -3.13
CA SER A 257 -16.84 27.99 -3.04
C SER A 257 -17.55 26.99 -3.96
N ALA A 258 -16.80 26.11 -4.64
CA ALA A 258 -17.35 25.02 -5.41
C ALA A 258 -18.15 24.05 -4.53
N THR A 259 -19.24 23.52 -5.06
CA THR A 259 -20.11 22.56 -4.36
C THR A 259 -20.20 21.25 -5.12
N GLY A 260 -20.33 20.13 -4.41
CA GLY A 260 -20.54 18.81 -4.99
C GLY A 260 -19.32 18.26 -5.74
N ILE A 261 -19.55 17.49 -6.80
CA ILE A 261 -18.50 16.73 -7.49
C ILE A 261 -18.03 17.47 -8.75
N GLY A 262 -16.71 17.63 -8.89
CA GLY A 262 -16.08 18.17 -10.10
C GLY A 262 -16.33 19.66 -10.33
N GLY A 263 -16.52 20.42 -9.25
CA GLY A 263 -16.61 21.88 -9.32
C GLY A 263 -15.28 22.55 -9.72
N ASN A 264 -15.25 23.88 -9.74
CA ASN A 264 -14.03 24.62 -10.11
C ASN A 264 -12.97 24.54 -9.00
N SER A 265 -12.02 23.63 -9.14
CA SER A 265 -10.91 23.44 -8.21
C SER A 265 -9.84 24.54 -8.24
N PHE A 266 -10.02 25.62 -9.01
CA PHE A 266 -9.12 26.78 -9.01
C PHE A 266 -9.78 28.02 -8.41
N ASP A 267 -11.01 27.88 -7.90
CA ASP A 267 -11.66 28.92 -7.13
C ASP A 267 -11.17 28.87 -5.68
N ASN A 268 -10.63 29.97 -5.16
CA ASN A 268 -10.14 30.11 -3.78
C ASN A 268 -10.96 31.12 -2.96
N SER A 269 -12.27 31.23 -3.22
CA SER A 269 -13.13 32.28 -2.63
C SER A 269 -13.79 31.93 -1.29
N ALA A 270 -13.74 30.68 -0.82
CA ALA A 270 -14.19 30.25 0.50
C ALA A 270 -13.05 29.50 1.20
N SER A 271 -12.32 30.21 2.07
CA SER A 271 -11.18 29.64 2.79
C SER A 271 -11.58 28.52 3.72
N ASP A 272 -10.71 27.52 3.86
CA ASP A 272 -10.88 26.41 4.82
C ASP A 272 -12.23 25.66 4.67
N SER A 273 -12.81 25.69 3.46
CA SER A 273 -14.06 24.97 3.16
C SER A 273 -13.81 23.48 2.97
N GLY A 274 -12.58 23.10 2.60
CA GLY A 274 -12.05 21.74 2.56
C GLY A 274 -12.53 20.90 1.39
N ALA A 275 -11.73 19.92 0.98
CA ALA A 275 -12.03 19.04 -0.16
C ALA A 275 -11.62 17.59 0.08
N VAL A 276 -12.20 16.69 -0.71
CA VAL A 276 -11.75 15.29 -0.81
C VAL A 276 -11.44 14.93 -2.25
N TYR A 277 -10.30 14.25 -2.45
CA TYR A 277 -9.84 13.75 -3.73
C TYR A 277 -9.93 12.23 -3.75
N ILE A 278 -10.51 11.67 -4.81
CA ILE A 278 -10.57 10.23 -5.03
C ILE A 278 -9.62 9.85 -6.15
N PHE A 279 -8.71 8.94 -5.86
CA PHE A 279 -7.83 8.30 -6.83
C PHE A 279 -8.22 6.84 -6.99
N THR A 280 -8.12 6.32 -8.21
CA THR A 280 -8.36 4.91 -8.51
C THR A 280 -7.23 4.34 -9.32
N GLN A 281 -6.88 3.10 -9.02
CA GLN A 281 -5.93 2.33 -9.77
C GLN A 281 -6.61 1.50 -10.85
N SER A 282 -6.05 1.52 -12.05
CA SER A 282 -6.43 0.62 -13.14
C SER A 282 -5.17 0.17 -13.88
N ASN A 283 -5.00 -1.13 -14.02
CA ASN A 283 -3.82 -1.74 -14.67
C ASN A 283 -2.46 -1.32 -14.11
N GLY A 284 -2.37 -1.15 -12.78
CA GLY A 284 -1.16 -0.68 -12.11
C GLY A 284 -0.93 0.84 -12.16
N GLU A 285 -1.78 1.59 -12.87
CA GLU A 285 -1.69 3.05 -12.98
C GLU A 285 -2.74 3.72 -12.12
N TRP A 286 -2.32 4.70 -11.32
CA TRP A 286 -3.21 5.54 -10.52
C TRP A 286 -3.67 6.75 -11.34
N SER A 287 -4.90 7.19 -11.12
CA SER A 287 -5.43 8.44 -11.69
C SER A 287 -6.47 9.06 -10.76
N GLN A 288 -6.57 10.39 -10.75
CA GLN A 288 -7.63 11.08 -10.03
C GLN A 288 -8.98 10.85 -10.71
N GLN A 289 -9.92 10.27 -9.99
CA GLN A 289 -11.29 10.01 -10.42
C GLN A 289 -12.23 11.17 -10.07
N ALA A 290 -12.05 11.81 -8.90
CA ALA A 290 -12.95 12.87 -8.47
C ALA A 290 -12.27 13.92 -7.58
N TYR A 291 -12.82 15.12 -7.62
CA TYR A 291 -12.66 16.21 -6.65
C TYR A 291 -14.06 16.47 -6.07
N ILE A 292 -14.19 16.41 -4.75
CA ILE A 292 -15.46 16.40 -4.03
C ILE A 292 -15.47 17.51 -2.99
N LYS A 293 -16.55 18.30 -3.02
CA LYS A 293 -16.91 19.33 -2.04
C LYS A 293 -18.27 18.99 -1.43
N ALA A 294 -18.53 19.51 -0.23
CA ALA A 294 -19.88 19.50 0.35
C ALA A 294 -20.88 20.18 -0.60
N SER A 295 -22.15 19.75 -0.58
CA SER A 295 -23.21 20.40 -1.36
C SER A 295 -23.56 21.81 -0.88
N ASN A 296 -23.20 22.12 0.37
CA ASN A 296 -23.35 23.39 1.09
C ASN A 296 -21.98 23.91 1.58
N ALA A 297 -20.93 23.79 0.75
CA ALA A 297 -19.58 24.22 1.14
C ALA A 297 -19.53 25.73 1.48
N GLU A 298 -19.10 26.05 2.69
CA GLU A 298 -18.92 27.39 3.21
C GLU A 298 -17.54 27.58 3.87
N GLU A 299 -17.18 28.84 4.15
CA GLU A 299 -15.89 29.19 4.74
C GLU A 299 -15.74 28.57 6.13
N GLY A 300 -14.65 27.84 6.37
CA GLY A 300 -14.34 27.24 7.67
C GLY A 300 -15.00 25.89 7.95
N ASP A 301 -15.77 25.30 7.04
CA ASP A 301 -16.48 24.03 7.30
C ASP A 301 -15.55 22.81 7.50
N ASN A 302 -14.28 22.90 7.04
CA ASN A 302 -13.27 21.84 7.15
C ASN A 302 -13.74 20.48 6.58
N PHE A 303 -14.40 20.48 5.42
CA PHE A 303 -14.79 19.24 4.73
C PHE A 303 -13.56 18.41 4.37
N GLY A 304 -13.57 17.11 4.68
CA GLY A 304 -12.39 16.25 4.53
C GLY A 304 -11.53 16.15 5.80
N SER A 305 -11.98 16.74 6.91
CA SER A 305 -11.36 16.56 8.24
C SER A 305 -11.23 15.09 8.67
N SER A 306 -12.17 14.24 8.24
CA SER A 306 -12.07 12.77 8.34
C SER A 306 -12.70 12.11 7.11
N VAL A 307 -12.18 10.95 6.69
CA VAL A 307 -12.70 10.17 5.55
C VAL A 307 -12.70 8.66 5.86
N ALA A 308 -13.67 7.93 5.31
CA ALA A 308 -13.72 6.47 5.34
C ALA A 308 -14.33 5.92 4.04
N LEU A 309 -13.85 4.76 3.58
CA LEU A 309 -14.33 4.06 2.40
C LEU A 309 -14.95 2.71 2.76
N SER A 310 -15.95 2.26 1.99
CA SER A 310 -16.40 0.87 2.01
C SER A 310 -15.33 -0.05 1.39
N ASP A 311 -15.46 -1.35 1.62
CA ASP A 311 -14.50 -2.35 1.15
C ASP A 311 -14.30 -2.31 -0.37
N ASP A 312 -15.38 -2.12 -1.12
CA ASP A 312 -15.36 -2.01 -2.58
C ASP A 312 -15.02 -0.59 -3.10
N GLY A 313 -14.74 0.34 -2.19
CA GLY A 313 -14.45 1.74 -2.48
C GLY A 313 -15.62 2.48 -3.16
N SER A 314 -16.85 1.97 -3.07
CA SER A 314 -18.03 2.57 -3.72
C SER A 314 -18.83 3.51 -2.82
N VAL A 315 -18.65 3.46 -1.51
CA VAL A 315 -19.24 4.40 -0.55
C VAL A 315 -18.12 5.14 0.16
N LEU A 316 -18.26 6.46 0.24
CA LEU A 316 -17.34 7.35 0.93
C LEU A 316 -18.12 8.10 2.00
N ALA A 317 -17.61 8.10 3.22
CA ALA A 317 -18.06 8.99 4.29
C ALA A 317 -17.03 10.10 4.51
N VAL A 318 -17.50 11.34 4.70
CA VAL A 318 -16.65 12.51 4.90
C VAL A 318 -17.15 13.36 6.05
N GLY A 319 -16.25 13.77 6.94
CA GLY A 319 -16.54 14.72 8.02
C GLY A 319 -16.27 16.17 7.62
N ALA A 320 -17.09 17.08 8.15
CA ALA A 320 -16.88 18.53 8.14
C ALA A 320 -17.11 19.04 9.56
N SER A 321 -16.09 18.91 10.41
CA SER A 321 -16.23 19.08 11.86
C SER A 321 -16.57 20.50 12.31
N GLU A 322 -16.42 21.49 11.42
CA GLU A 322 -16.65 22.91 11.72
C GLU A 322 -17.84 23.47 10.92
N GLU A 323 -18.67 22.60 10.34
CA GLU A 323 -19.91 23.00 9.67
C GLU A 323 -20.94 23.59 10.67
N ASP A 324 -21.53 24.73 10.32
CA ASP A 324 -22.26 25.57 11.27
C ASP A 324 -23.79 25.37 11.32
N SER A 325 -24.34 24.45 10.52
CA SER A 325 -25.79 24.46 10.33
C SER A 325 -26.58 23.88 11.51
N SER A 326 -27.71 24.50 11.84
CA SER A 326 -28.57 24.06 12.95
C SER A 326 -29.39 22.78 12.70
N SER A 327 -29.41 22.23 11.48
CA SER A 327 -30.13 20.98 11.18
C SER A 327 -29.85 20.43 9.79
N SER A 328 -30.05 19.13 9.61
CA SER A 328 -30.00 18.48 8.29
C SER A 328 -31.06 18.99 7.28
N ASN A 329 -32.14 19.60 7.76
CA ASN A 329 -33.19 20.16 6.89
C ASN A 329 -32.88 21.58 6.38
N PHE A 330 -31.91 22.26 6.99
CA PHE A 330 -31.52 23.63 6.67
C PHE A 330 -29.99 23.73 6.57
N PRO A 331 -29.38 23.11 5.55
CA PRO A 331 -27.93 22.95 5.43
C PRO A 331 -27.16 24.27 5.23
N THR A 332 -27.83 25.39 4.99
CA THR A 332 -27.20 26.72 4.82
C THR A 332 -27.54 27.67 5.98
N ASN A 333 -27.89 27.14 7.15
CA ASN A 333 -28.30 27.94 8.31
C ASN A 333 -27.28 27.88 9.45
N ASN A 334 -26.33 28.81 9.42
CA ASN A 334 -25.17 28.88 10.31
C ASN A 334 -25.48 29.49 11.69
N SER A 335 -26.55 29.02 12.31
CA SER A 335 -26.96 29.48 13.65
C SER A 335 -26.34 28.65 14.78
N GLU A 336 -25.66 27.53 14.47
CA GLU A 336 -25.03 26.63 15.45
C GLU A 336 -23.54 26.41 15.12
N PRO A 337 -22.68 27.39 15.45
CA PRO A 337 -21.28 27.37 15.05
C PRO A 337 -20.53 26.12 15.49
N ASP A 338 -19.69 25.56 14.61
CA ASP A 338 -18.87 24.37 14.86
C ASP A 338 -19.68 23.13 15.32
N SER A 339 -20.97 23.04 14.97
CA SER A 339 -21.79 21.88 15.34
C SER A 339 -21.41 20.62 14.55
N GLY A 340 -20.84 20.82 13.36
CA GLY A 340 -20.24 19.80 12.50
C GLY A 340 -21.24 18.95 11.72
N ALA A 341 -20.77 18.28 10.68
CA ALA A 341 -21.58 17.43 9.82
C ALA A 341 -20.81 16.20 9.27
N ALA A 342 -21.57 15.21 8.78
CA ALA A 342 -21.04 14.12 7.98
C ALA A 342 -21.82 13.97 6.67
N TYR A 343 -21.11 13.57 5.62
CA TYR A 343 -21.64 13.41 4.28
C TYR A 343 -21.36 12.00 3.78
N ILE A 344 -22.33 11.39 3.12
CA ILE A 344 -22.15 10.11 2.43
C ILE A 344 -22.22 10.34 0.94
N PHE A 345 -21.24 9.82 0.21
CA PHE A 345 -21.21 9.78 -1.25
C PHE A 345 -21.24 8.33 -1.71
N SER A 346 -21.85 8.07 -2.85
CA SER A 346 -21.84 6.76 -3.50
C SER A 346 -21.36 6.86 -4.93
N ARG A 347 -20.61 5.85 -5.38
CA ARG A 347 -20.09 5.70 -6.73
C ARG A 347 -20.95 4.71 -7.50
N GLN A 348 -21.67 5.20 -8.50
CA GLN A 348 -22.46 4.35 -9.41
C GLN A 348 -22.04 4.60 -10.86
N GLY A 349 -21.68 3.53 -11.57
CA GLY A 349 -21.26 3.64 -12.98
C GLY A 349 -20.01 4.50 -13.19
N GLY A 350 -19.12 4.57 -12.19
CA GLY A 350 -17.89 5.37 -12.22
C GLY A 350 -18.05 6.83 -11.79
N SER A 351 -19.28 7.29 -11.51
CA SER A 351 -19.55 8.66 -11.06
C SER A 351 -19.94 8.70 -9.59
N TRP A 352 -19.37 9.65 -8.86
CA TRP A 352 -19.73 9.95 -7.48
C TRP A 352 -20.96 10.87 -7.40
N ALA A 353 -21.82 10.63 -6.42
CA ALA A 353 -22.94 11.49 -6.07
C ALA A 353 -23.10 11.54 -4.55
N GLU A 354 -23.45 12.72 -4.02
CA GLU A 354 -23.86 12.84 -2.62
C GLU A 354 -25.16 12.06 -2.42
N TRP A 355 -25.14 11.18 -1.41
CA TRP A 355 -26.26 10.34 -1.03
C TRP A 355 -26.94 10.87 0.23
N ALA A 356 -26.17 11.34 1.21
CA ALA A 356 -26.75 11.86 2.44
C ALA A 356 -25.93 12.99 3.06
N TYR A 357 -26.65 13.87 3.75
CA TYR A 357 -26.15 14.89 4.66
C TYR A 357 -26.67 14.58 6.06
N LEU A 358 -25.77 14.39 7.02
CA LEU A 358 -26.06 13.85 8.34
C LEU A 358 -25.64 14.82 9.44
N LYS A 359 -26.55 15.02 10.40
CA LYS A 359 -26.33 15.70 11.67
C LYS A 359 -27.06 14.95 12.80
N PRO A 360 -26.66 15.14 14.07
CA PRO A 360 -27.47 14.77 15.22
C PRO A 360 -28.89 15.37 15.17
N ALA A 361 -29.84 14.78 15.89
CA ALA A 361 -31.22 15.30 15.96
C ALA A 361 -31.31 16.65 16.69
N SER A 362 -30.32 16.97 17.53
CA SER A 362 -30.17 18.23 18.23
C SER A 362 -28.70 18.61 18.17
N PRO A 363 -28.23 19.17 17.04
CA PRO A 363 -26.85 19.63 16.92
C PRO A 363 -26.69 20.89 17.77
N GLU A 364 -25.62 20.96 18.55
CA GLU A 364 -25.32 22.12 19.38
C GLU A 364 -23.95 22.71 19.02
N SER A 365 -23.81 24.00 19.31
CA SER A 365 -22.59 24.73 19.00
C SER A 365 -21.36 24.06 19.63
N SER A 366 -20.29 23.92 18.85
CA SER A 366 -19.03 23.29 19.27
C SER A 366 -19.08 21.79 19.58
N ASP A 367 -20.14 21.06 19.22
CA ASP A 367 -20.17 19.59 19.31
C ASP A 367 -19.13 18.92 18.40
N LYS A 368 -18.78 19.58 17.28
CA LYS A 368 -17.82 19.11 16.27
C LYS A 368 -18.13 17.73 15.72
N PHE A 369 -19.39 17.47 15.41
CA PHE A 369 -19.81 16.23 14.77
C PHE A 369 -19.07 16.01 13.43
N GLY A 370 -18.56 14.81 13.19
CA GLY A 370 -17.75 14.52 11.99
C GLY A 370 -16.24 14.65 12.19
N THR A 371 -15.78 14.96 13.42
CA THR A 371 -14.34 14.99 13.75
C THR A 371 -13.64 13.66 13.47
N ASN A 372 -14.34 12.54 13.68
CA ASN A 372 -13.84 11.21 13.34
C ASN A 372 -14.98 10.36 12.78
N ILE A 373 -14.68 9.49 11.82
CA ILE A 373 -15.67 8.66 11.12
C ILE A 373 -15.12 7.25 10.90
N ALA A 374 -15.97 6.25 11.07
CA ALA A 374 -15.71 4.87 10.65
C ALA A 374 -16.92 4.31 9.88
N LEU A 375 -16.67 3.51 8.84
CA LEU A 375 -17.68 2.94 7.93
C LEU A 375 -17.50 1.42 7.86
N SER A 376 -18.61 0.66 7.83
CA SER A 376 -18.57 -0.79 7.66
C SER A 376 -18.14 -1.18 6.25
N GLY A 377 -17.67 -2.42 6.07
CA GLY A 377 -17.17 -2.89 4.78
C GLY A 377 -18.22 -2.88 3.69
N ASP A 378 -19.49 -3.14 4.02
CA ASP A 378 -20.62 -3.05 3.10
C ASP A 378 -21.10 -1.60 2.84
N GLY A 379 -20.54 -0.61 3.53
CA GLY A 379 -20.91 0.80 3.42
C GLY A 379 -22.29 1.14 4.01
N ALA A 380 -22.88 0.27 4.83
CA ALA A 380 -24.26 0.44 5.33
C ALA A 380 -24.36 0.85 6.81
N THR A 381 -23.27 0.84 7.57
CA THR A 381 -23.21 1.31 8.98
C THR A 381 -22.09 2.32 9.13
N LEU A 382 -22.42 3.49 9.67
CA LEU A 382 -21.52 4.62 9.88
C LEU A 382 -21.47 4.95 11.36
N ALA A 383 -20.27 5.10 11.92
CA ALA A 383 -20.04 5.70 13.23
C ALA A 383 -19.42 7.10 13.05
N VAL A 384 -19.94 8.09 13.77
CA VAL A 384 -19.47 9.49 13.71
C VAL A 384 -19.22 10.03 15.10
N GLY A 385 -18.04 10.60 15.32
CA GLY A 385 -17.63 11.22 16.59
C GLY A 385 -18.03 12.69 16.66
N ALA A 386 -18.46 13.12 17.84
CA ALA A 386 -18.70 14.52 18.20
C ALA A 386 -17.94 14.80 19.50
N ILE A 387 -16.67 15.20 19.37
CA ILE A 387 -15.74 15.24 20.51
C ILE A 387 -16.09 16.35 21.51
N GLY A 388 -16.79 17.38 21.05
CA GLY A 388 -17.16 18.54 21.86
C GLY A 388 -18.51 18.39 22.57
N GLU A 389 -19.27 17.34 22.24
CA GLU A 389 -20.58 17.08 22.81
C GLU A 389 -20.51 17.05 24.34
N ASP A 390 -21.37 17.83 24.99
CA ASP A 390 -21.24 18.18 26.40
C ASP A 390 -22.37 17.62 27.28
N SER A 391 -23.18 16.70 26.76
CA SER A 391 -24.23 16.07 27.55
C SER A 391 -23.65 15.21 28.67
N ALA A 392 -24.19 15.33 29.88
CA ALA A 392 -23.89 14.42 30.99
C ALA A 392 -24.66 13.09 30.92
N ALA A 393 -25.22 12.73 29.76
CA ALA A 393 -25.74 11.39 29.52
C ALA A 393 -24.64 10.33 29.63
N THR A 394 -25.03 9.13 30.06
CA THR A 394 -24.14 7.96 30.17
C THR A 394 -24.69 6.80 29.35
N GLY A 395 -23.82 6.00 28.77
CA GLY A 395 -24.20 4.81 28.00
C GLY A 395 -24.96 5.14 26.72
N ILE A 396 -25.99 4.36 26.41
CA ILE A 396 -26.63 4.35 25.08
C ILE A 396 -28.03 4.98 25.15
N ASP A 397 -28.33 5.84 24.19
CA ASP A 397 -29.60 6.54 24.00
C ASP A 397 -30.06 7.34 25.23
N GLY A 398 -29.09 8.00 25.89
CA GLY A 398 -29.34 8.97 26.94
C GLY A 398 -29.96 10.28 26.44
N ALA A 399 -30.30 11.18 27.38
CA ALA A 399 -30.85 12.49 27.04
C ALA A 399 -29.74 13.43 26.51
N THR A 400 -29.93 14.02 25.34
CA THR A 400 -28.89 14.83 24.68
C THR A 400 -28.83 16.29 25.15
N ALA A 401 -29.93 16.85 25.69
CA ALA A 401 -30.02 18.28 26.00
C ALA A 401 -29.44 18.69 27.38
N ASN A 402 -28.51 17.91 27.96
CA ASN A 402 -28.02 18.12 29.31
C ASN A 402 -26.53 18.48 29.38
N ASN A 403 -26.21 19.74 29.09
CA ASN A 403 -24.86 20.24 28.80
C ASN A 403 -23.98 20.47 30.05
N ASP A 404 -24.05 19.57 31.03
CA ASP A 404 -23.33 19.66 32.31
C ASP A 404 -21.93 19.02 32.26
N ALA A 405 -21.56 18.33 31.16
CA ALA A 405 -20.31 17.58 31.02
C ALA A 405 -19.49 18.07 29.81
N PHE A 406 -19.00 19.31 29.88
CA PHE A 406 -18.17 19.96 28.85
C PHE A 406 -17.17 19.02 28.17
N ALA A 407 -17.26 18.89 26.84
CA ALA A 407 -16.37 18.10 25.99
C ALA A 407 -16.15 16.65 26.49
N SER A 408 -17.18 16.05 27.07
CA SER A 408 -17.18 14.64 27.43
C SER A 408 -17.27 13.75 26.19
N GLY A 409 -17.82 14.26 25.09
CA GLY A 409 -17.82 13.69 23.76
C GLY A 409 -18.87 12.59 23.56
N ALA A 410 -19.21 12.31 22.30
CA ALA A 410 -20.19 11.30 21.93
C ALA A 410 -19.83 10.59 20.61
N ALA A 411 -20.43 9.42 20.39
CA ALA A 411 -20.46 8.76 19.09
C ALA A 411 -21.91 8.51 18.65
N TYR A 412 -22.16 8.66 17.35
CA TYR A 412 -23.48 8.45 16.75
C TYR A 412 -23.39 7.35 15.70
N ILE A 413 -24.36 6.43 15.72
CA ILE A 413 -24.45 5.37 14.72
C ILE A 413 -25.58 5.68 13.75
N PHE A 414 -25.27 5.66 12.47
CA PHE A 414 -26.23 5.73 11.38
C PHE A 414 -26.21 4.42 10.60
N VAL A 415 -27.39 3.97 10.17
CA VAL A 415 -27.53 2.79 9.34
C VAL A 415 -28.36 3.10 8.10
N GLN A 416 -28.02 2.45 7.01
CA GLN A 416 -28.79 2.53 5.78
C GLN A 416 -30.08 1.71 5.89
N GLU A 417 -31.23 2.38 5.80
CA GLU A 417 -32.55 1.77 5.69
C GLU A 417 -33.19 2.12 4.34
N GLY A 418 -33.14 1.17 3.41
CA GLY A 418 -33.60 1.40 2.03
C GLY A 418 -32.71 2.40 1.31
N SER A 419 -33.27 3.57 0.97
CA SER A 419 -32.54 4.66 0.30
C SER A 419 -32.07 5.76 1.25
N SER A 420 -32.33 5.63 2.54
CA SER A 420 -32.09 6.68 3.54
C SER A 420 -31.16 6.20 4.62
N TRP A 421 -30.39 7.11 5.19
CA TRP A 421 -29.61 6.90 6.40
C TRP A 421 -30.43 7.36 7.60
N VAL A 422 -30.51 6.52 8.64
CA VAL A 422 -31.24 6.83 9.87
C VAL A 422 -30.32 6.68 11.07
N THR A 423 -30.51 7.52 12.09
CA THR A 423 -29.81 7.36 13.37
C THR A 423 -30.30 6.09 14.05
N GLN A 424 -29.38 5.21 14.39
CA GLN A 424 -29.63 3.99 15.15
C GLN A 424 -29.33 4.16 16.64
N ALA A 425 -28.25 4.86 16.99
CA ALA A 425 -27.83 5.01 18.38
C ALA A 425 -27.11 6.33 18.61
N TYR A 426 -27.27 6.86 19.82
CA TYR A 426 -26.40 7.87 20.42
C TYR A 426 -25.66 7.23 21.59
N ILE A 427 -24.33 7.32 21.59
CA ILE A 427 -23.46 6.58 22.50
C ILE A 427 -22.57 7.58 23.26
N LYS A 428 -22.61 7.45 24.58
CA LYS A 428 -21.74 8.10 25.55
C LYS A 428 -20.91 7.05 26.29
N ALA A 429 -19.82 7.47 26.91
CA ALA A 429 -19.12 6.65 27.89
C ALA A 429 -20.09 6.19 29.00
N SER A 430 -19.85 5.01 29.57
CA SER A 430 -20.58 4.50 30.74
C SER A 430 -20.38 5.37 31.99
N ASN A 431 -19.24 6.06 32.04
CA ASN A 431 -18.69 6.87 33.13
C ASN A 431 -18.40 8.31 32.66
N THR A 432 -19.23 8.88 31.79
CA THR A 432 -19.08 10.23 31.21
C THR A 432 -18.56 11.28 32.20
N ASP A 433 -17.37 11.83 31.94
CA ASP A 433 -16.82 12.96 32.67
C ASP A 433 -16.32 14.07 31.70
N THR A 434 -16.17 15.27 32.24
CA THR A 434 -15.74 16.45 31.50
C THR A 434 -14.35 16.26 30.88
N ASN A 435 -14.19 16.70 29.63
CA ASN A 435 -12.94 16.64 28.86
C ASN A 435 -12.41 15.23 28.57
N ASP A 436 -13.20 14.17 28.71
CA ASP A 436 -12.77 12.81 28.34
C ASP A 436 -12.59 12.62 26.82
N TYR A 437 -13.26 13.47 26.03
CA TYR A 437 -13.26 13.43 24.56
C TYR A 437 -13.64 12.06 23.98
N PHE A 438 -14.66 11.42 24.54
CA PHE A 438 -15.21 10.19 23.98
C PHE A 438 -15.64 10.40 22.51
N GLY A 439 -15.27 9.48 21.62
CA GLY A 439 -15.51 9.63 20.19
C GLY A 439 -14.38 10.36 19.45
N SER A 440 -13.24 10.63 20.09
CA SER A 440 -12.06 11.21 19.46
C SER A 440 -11.44 10.33 18.37
N SER A 441 -11.62 9.01 18.50
CA SER A 441 -11.14 8.00 17.58
C SER A 441 -12.18 6.88 17.51
N LEU A 442 -12.45 6.39 16.30
CA LEU A 442 -13.45 5.36 16.03
C LEU A 442 -12.86 4.31 15.09
N SER A 443 -13.22 3.05 15.32
CA SER A 443 -12.97 1.97 14.37
C SER A 443 -14.11 0.96 14.46
N LEU A 444 -14.57 0.51 13.29
CA LEU A 444 -15.70 -0.39 13.13
C LEU A 444 -15.24 -1.66 12.40
N SER A 445 -15.71 -2.82 12.82
CA SER A 445 -15.46 -4.08 12.11
C SER A 445 -16.14 -4.10 10.73
N GLU A 446 -15.69 -5.00 9.85
CA GLU A 446 -16.20 -5.13 8.48
C GLU A 446 -17.71 -5.37 8.44
N ASP A 447 -18.24 -6.16 9.38
CA ASP A 447 -19.66 -6.46 9.53
C ASP A 447 -20.48 -5.32 10.18
N GLY A 448 -19.84 -4.27 10.69
CA GLY A 448 -20.50 -3.16 11.37
C GLY A 448 -21.00 -3.45 12.79
N ASP A 449 -20.66 -4.61 13.37
CA ASP A 449 -21.22 -5.06 14.65
C ASP A 449 -20.26 -4.91 15.85
N THR A 450 -18.98 -4.59 15.65
CA THR A 450 -18.02 -4.25 16.71
C THR A 450 -17.48 -2.85 16.50
N LEU A 451 -17.61 -2.00 17.52
CA LEU A 451 -17.15 -0.61 17.50
C LEU A 451 -16.18 -0.37 18.65
N ALA A 452 -15.00 0.16 18.36
CA ALA A 452 -14.06 0.66 19.36
C ALA A 452 -14.09 2.20 19.35
N ILE A 453 -14.17 2.80 20.54
CA ILE A 453 -14.26 4.25 20.74
C ILE A 453 -13.20 4.69 21.74
N GLY A 454 -12.34 5.63 21.35
CA GLY A 454 -11.36 6.23 22.25
C GLY A 454 -11.95 7.40 23.05
N ALA A 455 -11.49 7.51 24.29
CA ALA A 455 -11.63 8.67 25.16
C ALA A 455 -10.25 8.95 25.76
N TYR A 456 -9.38 9.56 24.96
CA TYR A 456 -7.94 9.65 25.26
C TYR A 456 -7.61 10.51 26.48
N ARG A 457 -8.60 11.23 27.04
CA ARG A 457 -8.43 12.03 28.25
C ARG A 457 -9.11 11.49 29.50
N GLU A 458 -9.74 10.33 29.38
CA GLU A 458 -10.36 9.64 30.52
C GLU A 458 -9.38 9.45 31.68
N GLY A 459 -9.88 9.63 32.90
CA GLY A 459 -9.07 9.89 34.09
C GLY A 459 -8.75 8.69 34.98
N SER A 460 -9.17 7.47 34.66
CA SER A 460 -8.99 6.31 35.55
C SER A 460 -7.53 5.84 35.57
N ASP A 461 -7.02 5.50 36.76
CA ASP A 461 -5.72 4.82 36.92
C ASP A 461 -5.84 3.28 36.82
N SER A 462 -7.02 2.76 36.49
CA SER A 462 -7.21 1.32 36.33
C SER A 462 -6.44 0.78 35.12
N THR A 463 -5.99 -0.47 35.22
CA THR A 463 -5.13 -1.11 34.21
C THR A 463 -5.81 -2.31 33.58
N GLY A 464 -5.51 -2.58 32.30
CA GLY A 464 -6.00 -3.77 31.60
C GLY A 464 -7.48 -3.66 31.21
N VAL A 465 -8.24 -4.74 31.36
CA VAL A 465 -9.60 -4.84 30.81
C VAL A 465 -10.64 -4.92 31.94
N ASN A 466 -11.69 -4.11 31.82
CA ASN A 466 -12.83 -4.00 32.74
C ASN A 466 -12.39 -3.66 34.18
N GLY A 467 -11.53 -2.65 34.29
CA GLY A 467 -11.14 -2.02 35.54
C GLY A 467 -12.25 -1.17 36.17
N ASP A 468 -11.88 -0.34 37.14
CA ASP A 468 -12.79 0.61 37.77
C ASP A 468 -12.94 1.87 36.90
N GLU A 469 -14.06 1.95 36.19
CA GLU A 469 -14.40 3.05 35.28
C GLU A 469 -14.78 4.34 36.04
N ASP A 470 -15.21 4.25 37.31
CA ASP A 470 -15.62 5.43 38.09
C ASP A 470 -14.42 6.17 38.74
N ASN A 471 -13.19 5.68 38.51
CA ASN A 471 -11.96 6.25 39.03
C ASN A 471 -11.50 7.42 38.14
N ASN A 472 -11.03 8.52 38.76
CA ASN A 472 -10.50 9.71 38.08
C ASN A 472 -9.14 10.18 38.67
N ASP A 473 -8.30 9.25 39.15
CA ASP A 473 -7.05 9.54 39.86
C ASP A 473 -5.83 9.74 38.94
N ALA A 474 -5.93 9.45 37.64
CA ALA A 474 -4.89 9.63 36.62
C ALA A 474 -5.41 10.41 35.39
N ALA A 475 -5.48 11.74 35.52
CA ALA A 475 -5.95 12.62 34.45
C ALA A 475 -5.25 12.35 33.11
N SER A 476 -6.03 12.22 32.04
CA SER A 476 -5.53 11.93 30.70
C SER A 476 -4.74 10.62 30.55
N ALA A 477 -4.99 9.62 31.40
CA ALA A 477 -4.48 8.27 31.17
C ALA A 477 -5.12 7.63 29.92
N GLY A 478 -6.38 7.96 29.66
CA GLY A 478 -7.13 7.58 28.46
C GLY A 478 -7.70 6.16 28.52
N ALA A 479 -8.76 5.91 27.76
CA ALA A 479 -9.47 4.64 27.71
C ALA A 479 -10.01 4.32 26.31
N VAL A 480 -10.32 3.05 26.07
CA VAL A 480 -11.09 2.58 24.90
C VAL A 480 -12.31 1.78 25.36
N TYR A 481 -13.47 2.08 24.76
CA TYR A 481 -14.72 1.38 24.99
C TYR A 481 -15.02 0.54 23.75
N VAL A 482 -15.18 -0.76 23.94
CA VAL A 482 -15.59 -1.67 22.87
C VAL A 482 -17.06 -1.99 23.05
N LEU A 483 -17.86 -1.67 22.04
CA LEU A 483 -19.28 -1.98 21.97
C LEU A 483 -19.53 -3.06 20.93
N HIS A 484 -20.55 -3.87 21.20
CA HIS A 484 -21.03 -4.89 20.28
C HIS A 484 -22.52 -4.70 20.01
N ARG A 485 -22.90 -4.82 18.74
CA ARG A 485 -24.26 -4.74 18.25
C ARG A 485 -24.85 -6.14 18.12
N ASN A 486 -26.04 -6.32 18.70
CA ASN A 486 -26.87 -7.49 18.45
C ASN A 486 -28.19 -7.04 17.82
N ALA A 487 -28.34 -7.33 16.52
CA ALA A 487 -29.41 -6.83 15.66
C ALA A 487 -29.45 -5.29 15.57
N SER A 488 -30.17 -4.62 16.46
CA SER A 488 -30.26 -3.15 16.51
C SER A 488 -29.82 -2.58 17.86
N ASN A 489 -29.44 -3.44 18.82
CA ASN A 489 -29.11 -3.01 20.17
C ASN A 489 -27.58 -3.03 20.34
N TRP A 490 -27.02 -1.87 20.62
CA TRP A 490 -25.64 -1.73 21.04
C TRP A 490 -25.51 -2.01 22.54
N SER A 491 -24.36 -2.53 22.97
CA SER A 491 -24.01 -2.69 24.38
C SER A 491 -22.49 -2.64 24.54
N GLN A 492 -22.01 -2.06 25.64
CA GLN A 492 -20.60 -2.10 25.99
C GLN A 492 -20.18 -3.53 26.32
N GLN A 493 -19.22 -4.05 25.56
CA GLN A 493 -18.61 -5.36 25.74
C GLN A 493 -17.37 -5.27 26.64
N ALA A 494 -16.58 -4.19 26.51
CA ALA A 494 -15.39 -3.99 27.32
C ALA A 494 -15.03 -2.51 27.50
N TYR A 495 -14.36 -2.24 28.61
CA TYR A 495 -13.57 -1.04 28.86
C TYR A 495 -12.09 -1.45 28.94
N ILE A 496 -11.24 -0.79 28.17
CA ILE A 496 -9.86 -1.19 27.94
C ILE A 496 -8.92 -0.04 28.29
N LYS A 497 -7.89 -0.37 29.05
CA LYS A 497 -6.80 0.49 29.51
C LYS A 497 -5.45 -0.15 29.18
N ALA A 498 -4.42 0.67 29.06
CA ALA A 498 -3.04 0.18 29.05
C ALA A 498 -2.75 -0.68 30.30
N SER A 499 -1.83 -1.65 30.21
CA SER A 499 -1.46 -2.47 31.39
C SER A 499 -0.63 -1.69 32.43
N ASN A 500 -0.13 -0.53 32.03
CA ASN A 500 0.66 0.44 32.78
C ASN A 500 0.05 1.83 32.60
N ALA A 501 -1.28 1.96 32.74
CA ALA A 501 -1.96 3.24 32.57
C ALA A 501 -1.43 4.29 33.57
N GLU A 502 -0.85 5.37 33.06
CA GLU A 502 -0.33 6.48 33.85
C GLU A 502 -0.89 7.83 33.38
N GLN A 503 -0.75 8.83 34.25
CA GLN A 503 -1.23 10.19 33.97
C GLN A 503 -0.57 10.75 32.71
N GLY A 504 -1.39 11.13 31.73
CA GLY A 504 -0.91 11.79 30.52
C GLY A 504 -0.53 10.86 29.37
N ASP A 505 -0.60 9.53 29.51
CA ASP A 505 -0.23 8.61 28.42
C ASP A 505 -1.14 8.71 27.19
N GLN A 506 -2.36 9.23 27.37
CA GLN A 506 -3.39 9.42 26.35
C GLN A 506 -3.74 8.15 25.56
N PHE A 507 -3.89 7.03 26.25
CA PHE A 507 -4.32 5.76 25.67
C PHE A 507 -5.68 5.90 24.97
N GLY A 508 -5.79 5.43 23.73
CA GLY A 508 -7.01 5.58 22.92
C GLY A 508 -6.99 6.78 21.99
N LYS A 509 -5.87 7.53 21.90
CA LYS A 509 -5.75 8.63 20.94
C LYS A 509 -5.97 8.16 19.50
N SER A 510 -5.37 7.02 19.16
CA SER A 510 -5.51 6.34 17.88
C SER A 510 -5.88 4.89 18.14
N LEU A 511 -6.67 4.30 17.25
CA LEU A 511 -7.06 2.90 17.35
C LEU A 511 -7.42 2.32 15.98
N SER A 512 -7.32 1.01 15.84
CA SER A 512 -7.69 0.26 14.63
C SER A 512 -8.13 -1.15 15.00
N LEU A 513 -9.27 -1.58 14.47
CA LEU A 513 -9.77 -2.96 14.54
C LEU A 513 -9.40 -3.75 13.27
N SER A 514 -9.18 -5.06 13.42
CA SER A 514 -9.21 -6.01 12.30
C SER A 514 -10.63 -6.16 11.74
N SER A 515 -10.75 -6.74 10.54
CA SER A 515 -12.04 -6.90 9.86
C SER A 515 -13.07 -7.70 10.67
N ASP A 516 -12.62 -8.73 11.39
CA ASP A 516 -13.45 -9.55 12.28
C ASP A 516 -13.75 -8.89 13.64
N GLY A 517 -13.12 -7.75 13.92
CA GLY A 517 -13.22 -7.04 15.19
C GLY A 517 -12.59 -7.78 16.38
N ASP A 518 -11.75 -8.80 16.13
CA ASP A 518 -11.12 -9.61 17.18
C ASP A 518 -9.68 -9.16 17.52
N THR A 519 -9.06 -8.28 16.73
CA THR A 519 -7.78 -7.64 17.04
C THR A 519 -7.97 -6.13 17.11
N LEU A 520 -7.45 -5.51 18.18
CA LEU A 520 -7.51 -4.07 18.40
C LEU A 520 -6.11 -3.55 18.70
N ALA A 521 -5.61 -2.62 17.89
CA ALA A 521 -4.41 -1.84 18.18
C ALA A 521 -4.81 -0.48 18.76
N VAL A 522 -4.14 -0.02 19.81
CA VAL A 522 -4.42 1.25 20.49
C VAL A 522 -3.13 2.00 20.75
N GLY A 523 -3.07 3.26 20.30
CA GLY A 523 -1.97 4.18 20.59
C GLY A 523 -2.12 4.89 21.94
N ALA A 524 -1.01 4.99 22.67
CA ALA A 524 -0.79 5.87 23.81
C ALA A 524 0.46 6.70 23.51
N TYR A 525 0.30 7.70 22.66
CA TYR A 525 1.44 8.38 22.03
C TYR A 525 2.24 9.26 23.00
N GLU A 526 1.69 9.56 24.19
CA GLU A 526 2.42 10.29 25.24
C GLU A 526 3.02 9.35 26.30
N GLU A 527 2.95 8.01 26.09
CA GLU A 527 3.56 7.05 27.02
C GLU A 527 5.08 7.23 27.15
N ASP A 528 5.53 7.21 28.40
CA ASP A 528 6.93 7.40 28.75
C ASP A 528 7.64 6.04 28.83
N SER A 529 8.58 5.75 27.93
CA SER A 529 9.52 4.63 28.09
C SER A 529 10.68 4.63 27.11
N ALA A 530 11.90 4.34 27.59
CA ALA A 530 13.06 4.15 26.72
C ALA A 530 13.20 2.72 26.16
N THR A 531 12.22 1.84 26.43
CA THR A 531 12.28 0.47 25.91
C THR A 531 11.97 0.46 24.41
N THR A 532 12.63 -0.42 23.67
CA THR A 532 12.47 -0.54 22.21
C THR A 532 11.85 -1.89 21.83
N GLY A 533 11.26 -1.94 20.64
CA GLY A 533 10.72 -3.17 20.06
C GLY A 533 9.44 -3.67 20.75
N VAL A 534 9.25 -4.99 20.76
CA VAL A 534 8.00 -5.62 21.20
C VAL A 534 8.18 -6.29 22.57
N ASN A 535 7.21 -6.08 23.46
CA ASN A 535 7.11 -6.65 24.80
C ASN A 535 8.31 -6.31 25.69
N GLY A 536 8.77 -5.06 25.57
CA GLY A 536 9.75 -4.44 26.45
C GLY A 536 9.25 -4.19 27.88
N ALA A 537 10.04 -3.45 28.66
CA ALA A 537 9.71 -3.14 30.04
C ALA A 537 8.64 -2.02 30.12
N GLN A 538 7.38 -2.41 30.31
CA GLN A 538 6.22 -1.50 30.35
C GLN A 538 6.19 -0.56 31.57
N SER A 539 6.86 -0.88 32.67
CA SER A 539 6.82 -0.05 33.89
C SER A 539 7.91 1.04 33.94
N SER A 540 8.47 1.41 32.79
CA SER A 540 9.71 2.20 32.71
C SER A 540 9.45 3.59 32.16
N ASN A 541 9.53 4.63 32.98
CA ASN A 541 9.19 6.00 32.54
C ASN A 541 10.44 6.86 32.29
N THR A 542 11.40 6.31 31.54
CA THR A 542 12.76 6.90 31.42
C THR A 542 12.99 7.74 30.16
N SER A 543 12.06 7.74 29.20
CA SER A 543 12.08 8.63 28.03
C SER A 543 10.67 9.21 27.86
N SER A 544 10.52 10.52 28.03
CA SER A 544 9.20 11.13 28.05
C SER A 544 8.60 11.32 26.66
N GLU A 545 7.27 11.18 26.57
CA GLU A 545 6.45 11.35 25.35
C GLU A 545 6.97 10.53 24.16
N SER A 546 7.57 9.38 24.45
CA SER A 546 8.18 8.51 23.45
C SER A 546 7.14 7.65 22.71
N GLY A 547 5.98 7.43 23.35
CA GLY A 547 4.78 6.81 22.81
C GLY A 547 4.84 5.29 22.68
N ALA A 548 3.68 4.64 22.77
CA ALA A 548 3.53 3.19 22.67
C ALA A 548 2.25 2.78 21.92
N VAL A 549 2.22 1.52 21.48
CA VAL A 549 1.02 0.87 20.95
C VAL A 549 0.76 -0.44 21.72
N TYR A 550 -0.49 -0.69 22.05
CA TYR A 550 -0.94 -1.91 22.71
C TYR A 550 -1.85 -2.68 21.77
N VAL A 551 -1.59 -3.98 21.60
CA VAL A 551 -2.43 -4.86 20.80
C VAL A 551 -3.23 -5.74 21.75
N PHE A 552 -4.55 -5.80 21.55
CA PHE A 552 -5.48 -6.65 22.28
C PHE A 552 -6.13 -7.66 21.33
N ILE A 553 -6.38 -8.85 21.84
CA ILE A 553 -7.07 -9.92 21.11
C ILE A 553 -8.34 -10.31 21.88
N ARG A 554 -9.44 -10.47 21.14
CA ARG A 554 -10.73 -10.96 21.64
C ARG A 554 -10.80 -12.47 21.45
N GLN A 555 -11.19 -13.16 22.52
CA GLN A 555 -11.59 -14.57 22.46
C GLN A 555 -12.98 -14.73 23.09
N GLY A 556 -13.98 -14.98 22.26
CA GLY A 556 -15.38 -14.92 22.69
C GLY A 556 -15.76 -13.48 23.04
N SER A 557 -16.07 -13.20 24.31
CA SER A 557 -16.39 -11.85 24.79
C SER A 557 -15.27 -11.22 25.63
N SER A 558 -14.12 -11.89 25.75
CA SER A 558 -13.03 -11.46 26.62
C SER A 558 -11.88 -10.90 25.79
N TRP A 559 -11.43 -9.71 26.15
CA TRP A 559 -10.26 -9.06 25.59
C TRP A 559 -9.03 -9.28 26.48
N THR A 560 -7.88 -9.51 25.87
CA THR A 560 -6.59 -9.63 26.56
C THR A 560 -5.50 -8.93 25.77
N GLN A 561 -4.57 -8.26 26.45
CA GLN A 561 -3.39 -7.69 25.80
C GLN A 561 -2.50 -8.81 25.25
N ASP A 562 -2.20 -8.73 23.95
CA ASP A 562 -1.32 -9.61 23.18
C ASP A 562 0.09 -9.04 23.07
N ALA A 563 0.20 -7.72 22.87
CA ALA A 563 1.50 -7.07 22.72
C ALA A 563 1.53 -5.64 23.28
N TYR A 564 2.74 -5.22 23.67
CA TYR A 564 3.15 -3.83 23.85
C TYR A 564 4.27 -3.53 22.85
N VAL A 565 4.11 -2.49 22.06
CA VAL A 565 4.93 -2.21 20.88
C VAL A 565 5.52 -0.81 21.01
N LYS A 566 6.82 -0.71 20.79
CA LYS A 566 7.60 0.52 20.77
C LYS A 566 8.38 0.61 19.46
N ALA A 567 8.71 1.84 19.06
CA ALA A 567 9.70 2.08 18.03
C ALA A 567 11.01 1.32 18.32
N SER A 568 11.77 0.96 17.30
CA SER A 568 13.12 0.38 17.52
C SER A 568 14.19 1.43 17.80
N ASN A 569 13.89 2.71 17.56
CA ASN A 569 14.73 3.88 17.79
C ASN A 569 14.06 4.90 18.74
N THR A 570 13.36 4.43 19.77
CA THR A 570 12.63 5.28 20.73
C THR A 570 13.44 6.46 21.26
N ASP A 571 13.00 7.69 21.00
CA ASP A 571 13.57 8.92 21.55
C ASP A 571 12.50 9.77 22.28
N TYR A 572 12.97 10.80 22.96
CA TYR A 572 12.14 11.76 23.68
C TYR A 572 11.24 12.53 22.70
N GLY A 573 9.93 12.55 22.95
CA GLY A 573 8.98 13.35 22.17
C GLY A 573 8.64 12.79 20.78
N ASP A 574 9.15 11.61 20.41
CA ASP A 574 8.85 10.97 19.12
C ASP A 574 7.39 10.56 18.99
N LYS A 575 6.66 10.39 20.09
CA LYS A 575 5.20 10.15 20.08
C LYS A 575 4.75 8.96 19.24
N PHE A 576 5.49 7.86 19.29
CA PHE A 576 5.14 6.63 18.59
C PHE A 576 3.72 6.16 18.95
N GLY A 577 2.92 5.76 17.95
CA GLY A 577 1.50 5.44 18.18
C GLY A 577 0.55 6.60 17.97
N GLN A 578 1.02 7.74 17.47
CA GLN A 578 0.15 8.84 17.04
C GLN A 578 -0.90 8.37 16.02
N SER A 579 -0.48 7.54 15.07
CA SER A 579 -1.36 6.91 14.08
C SER A 579 -1.08 5.41 13.99
N VAL A 580 -2.14 4.60 13.97
CA VAL A 580 -2.06 3.12 13.92
C VAL A 580 -3.04 2.56 12.90
N ALA A 581 -2.64 1.51 12.19
CA ALA A 581 -3.50 0.79 11.26
C ALA A 581 -3.20 -0.70 11.25
N LEU A 582 -4.23 -1.55 11.33
CA LEU A 582 -4.15 -3.00 11.18
C LEU A 582 -4.59 -3.44 9.79
N SER A 583 -3.97 -4.50 9.25
CA SER A 583 -4.58 -5.26 8.16
C SER A 583 -5.85 -5.95 8.64
N GLY A 584 -6.70 -6.33 7.69
CA GLY A 584 -8.00 -6.92 8.00
C GLY A 584 -7.92 -8.29 8.68
N ASP A 585 -6.83 -9.04 8.47
CA ASP A 585 -6.53 -10.28 9.21
C ASP A 585 -5.86 -10.05 10.57
N GLY A 586 -5.49 -8.81 10.91
CA GLY A 586 -4.83 -8.46 12.17
C GLY A 586 -3.38 -8.94 12.28
N GLU A 587 -2.73 -9.34 11.18
CA GLU A 587 -1.35 -9.86 11.17
C GLU A 587 -0.30 -8.82 10.71
N VAL A 588 -0.73 -7.68 10.16
CA VAL A 588 0.10 -6.50 9.88
C VAL A 588 -0.35 -5.34 10.75
N LEU A 589 0.61 -4.66 11.36
CA LEU A 589 0.41 -3.43 12.12
C LEU A 589 1.37 -2.38 11.59
N VAL A 590 0.84 -1.24 11.17
CA VAL A 590 1.65 -0.06 10.85
C VAL A 590 1.43 0.97 11.95
N VAL A 591 2.53 1.51 12.46
CA VAL A 591 2.52 2.58 13.45
C VAL A 591 3.31 3.76 12.90
N ALA A 592 2.75 4.95 12.98
CA ALA A 592 3.37 6.16 12.47
C ALA A 592 3.36 7.29 13.50
N THR A 593 4.28 8.22 13.30
CA THR A 593 4.37 9.47 14.05
C THR A 593 4.99 10.55 13.17
N GLN A 594 4.45 11.75 13.24
CA GLN A 594 5.02 12.92 12.56
C GLN A 594 6.22 13.52 13.32
N HIS A 595 6.45 13.12 14.57
CA HIS A 595 7.38 13.77 15.47
C HIS A 595 8.76 13.12 15.49
N GLU A 596 8.93 11.98 14.84
CA GLU A 596 10.24 11.37 14.69
C GLU A 596 11.15 12.23 13.81
N ASP A 597 12.40 12.36 14.26
CA ASP A 597 13.43 13.14 13.59
C ASP A 597 14.32 12.18 12.77
N SER A 598 14.42 12.37 11.46
CA SER A 598 15.46 11.73 10.63
C SER A 598 15.52 12.35 9.23
N GLY A 599 16.73 12.59 8.72
CA GLY A 599 16.98 13.03 7.35
C GLY A 599 17.18 11.86 6.36
N THR A 600 16.99 10.61 6.80
CA THR A 600 16.99 9.45 5.90
C THR A 600 15.71 9.39 5.07
N SER A 601 15.76 8.77 3.89
CA SER A 601 14.62 8.70 2.97
C SER A 601 14.40 7.31 2.39
N GLY A 602 13.13 6.92 2.22
CA GLY A 602 12.76 5.62 1.68
C GLY A 602 12.54 4.54 2.76
N ILE A 603 12.95 3.30 2.48
CA ILE A 603 12.58 2.13 3.29
C ILE A 603 13.85 1.45 3.80
N GLY A 604 13.89 1.13 5.10
CA GLY A 604 14.93 0.27 5.70
C GLY A 604 16.29 0.93 5.91
N GLU A 605 16.33 2.27 5.89
CA GLU A 605 17.51 3.08 6.14
C GLU A 605 17.90 3.16 7.64
N GLU A 606 18.93 3.95 7.95
CA GLU A 606 19.48 4.11 9.31
C GLU A 606 18.51 4.84 10.26
N GLN A 607 18.08 4.15 11.30
CA GLN A 607 17.03 4.63 12.22
C GLN A 607 17.58 5.51 13.36
N SER A 608 18.89 5.63 13.52
CA SER A 608 19.49 6.45 14.58
C SER A 608 19.79 7.90 14.17
N ASP A 609 19.47 8.26 12.92
CA ASP A 609 19.67 9.63 12.44
C ASP A 609 18.55 10.54 12.91
N ASN A 610 18.89 11.65 13.59
CA ASN A 610 17.95 12.68 14.08
C ASN A 610 18.23 14.04 13.43
N SER A 611 18.57 14.06 12.13
CA SER A 611 19.08 15.27 11.46
C SER A 611 18.01 16.22 10.90
N ALA A 612 16.77 15.75 10.74
CA ALA A 612 15.65 16.54 10.22
C ALA A 612 14.43 16.44 11.16
N SER A 613 14.15 17.54 11.87
CA SER A 613 13.16 17.57 12.94
C SER A 613 11.72 17.40 12.45
N SER A 614 10.93 16.57 13.13
CA SER A 614 9.52 16.28 12.83
C SER A 614 9.28 16.00 11.35
N SER A 615 10.24 15.31 10.74
CA SER A 615 10.13 14.80 9.38
C SER A 615 9.21 13.59 9.34
N GLY A 616 9.07 12.89 10.47
CA GLY A 616 8.10 11.84 10.72
C GLY A 616 8.49 10.49 10.13
N ALA A 617 7.96 9.41 10.68
CA ALA A 617 8.30 8.04 10.30
C ALA A 617 7.12 7.09 10.45
N ALA A 618 7.21 5.94 9.77
CA ALA A 618 6.33 4.81 9.98
C ALA A 618 7.13 3.51 10.18
N TYR A 619 6.53 2.59 10.92
CA TYR A 619 7.13 1.32 11.33
C TYR A 619 6.16 0.21 10.96
N PHE A 620 6.63 -0.71 10.13
CA PHE A 620 5.82 -1.82 9.61
C PHE A 620 6.12 -3.08 10.42
N PHE A 621 5.14 -3.58 11.14
CA PHE A 621 5.23 -4.79 11.95
C PHE A 621 4.44 -5.93 11.30
N VAL A 622 5.00 -7.13 11.38
CA VAL A 622 4.34 -8.37 10.99
C VAL A 622 4.25 -9.30 12.18
N LYS A 623 3.13 -9.99 12.30
CA LYS A 623 2.93 -11.07 13.25
C LYS A 623 3.32 -12.39 12.58
N ASP A 624 4.27 -13.10 13.19
CA ASP A 624 4.68 -14.43 12.75
C ASP A 624 4.70 -15.39 13.94
N ALA A 625 4.09 -16.57 13.75
CA ALA A 625 3.90 -17.57 14.80
C ALA A 625 3.37 -16.99 16.13
N GLY A 626 2.49 -15.98 16.05
CA GLY A 626 1.89 -15.31 17.20
C GLY A 626 2.76 -14.23 17.85
N SER A 627 3.91 -13.86 17.26
CA SER A 627 4.81 -12.83 17.77
C SER A 627 4.96 -11.68 16.79
N TRP A 628 4.80 -10.44 17.27
CA TRP A 628 5.01 -9.24 16.48
C TRP A 628 6.51 -8.93 16.32
N THR A 629 6.92 -8.56 15.10
CA THR A 629 8.29 -8.13 14.79
C THR A 629 8.26 -6.95 13.83
N GLN A 630 9.14 -5.95 14.05
CA GLN A 630 9.31 -4.88 13.08
C GLN A 630 10.00 -5.44 11.83
N ARG A 631 9.35 -5.33 10.68
CA ARG A 631 9.87 -5.74 9.38
C ARG A 631 10.70 -4.65 8.72
N THR A 632 10.22 -3.41 8.75
CA THR A 632 10.84 -2.25 8.09
C THR A 632 10.51 -0.94 8.80
N TYR A 633 11.43 0.02 8.68
CA TYR A 633 11.25 1.44 8.98
C TYR A 633 11.03 2.18 7.66
N ILE A 634 10.14 3.17 7.65
CA ILE A 634 9.60 3.80 6.44
C ILE A 634 9.64 5.32 6.61
N LYS A 635 10.16 5.97 5.57
CA LYS A 635 10.25 7.43 5.39
C LYS A 635 9.77 7.80 3.99
N ALA A 636 9.40 9.07 3.82
CA ALA A 636 9.15 9.64 2.50
C ALA A 636 10.42 9.58 1.62
N PRO A 637 10.30 9.44 0.29
CA PRO A 637 11.45 9.48 -0.63
C PRO A 637 12.13 10.87 -0.66
N ASN A 638 11.42 11.93 -0.27
CA ASN A 638 11.83 13.32 -0.24
C ASN A 638 11.76 13.91 1.18
N THR A 639 12.24 13.17 2.18
CA THR A 639 12.17 13.56 3.60
C THR A 639 12.77 14.95 3.85
N SER A 640 11.96 15.87 4.39
CA SER A 640 12.38 17.18 4.90
C SER A 640 11.85 17.42 6.31
N ALA A 641 12.41 18.42 6.99
CA ALA A 641 12.01 18.78 8.34
C ALA A 641 10.61 19.41 8.32
N SER A 642 9.77 19.01 9.27
CA SER A 642 8.39 19.50 9.44
C SER A 642 7.40 19.13 8.32
N ASP A 643 7.72 18.17 7.44
CA ASP A 643 6.75 17.63 6.46
C ASP A 643 5.63 16.82 7.15
N TYR A 644 5.87 16.38 8.39
CA TYR A 644 4.93 15.62 9.22
C TYR A 644 4.46 14.31 8.57
N PHE A 645 5.36 13.57 7.92
CA PHE A 645 5.08 12.25 7.38
C PHE A 645 4.60 11.31 8.50
N GLY A 646 3.53 10.55 8.25
CA GLY A 646 2.96 9.65 9.26
C GLY A 646 1.81 10.24 10.06
N PHE A 647 1.39 11.48 9.77
CA PHE A 647 0.22 12.10 10.39
C PHE A 647 -1.05 11.27 10.18
N SER A 648 -1.32 10.86 8.95
CA SER A 648 -2.44 10.01 8.59
C SER A 648 -1.95 8.72 7.92
N LEU A 649 -2.73 7.64 8.09
CA LEU A 649 -2.29 6.28 7.78
C LEU A 649 -3.46 5.41 7.37
N SER A 650 -3.29 4.61 6.32
CA SER A 650 -4.26 3.57 5.94
C SER A 650 -3.53 2.37 5.34
N VAL A 651 -4.00 1.16 5.67
CA VAL A 651 -3.51 -0.10 5.13
C VAL A 651 -4.68 -0.89 4.56
N ASN A 652 -4.48 -1.59 3.45
CA ASN A 652 -5.51 -2.43 2.84
C ASN A 652 -5.65 -3.79 3.58
N GLN A 653 -6.63 -4.60 3.14
CA GLN A 653 -7.03 -5.83 3.83
C GLN A 653 -5.90 -6.83 4.09
N ASP A 654 -5.03 -7.04 3.11
CA ASP A 654 -3.98 -8.05 3.16
C ASP A 654 -2.62 -7.48 3.60
N GLY A 655 -2.57 -6.19 3.97
CA GLY A 655 -1.34 -5.54 4.41
C GLY A 655 -0.32 -5.26 3.30
N THR A 656 -0.71 -5.39 2.03
CA THR A 656 0.22 -5.23 0.88
C THR A 656 0.26 -3.81 0.30
N SER A 657 -0.72 -2.97 0.65
CA SER A 657 -0.78 -1.57 0.24
C SER A 657 -0.96 -0.65 1.43
N LEU A 658 -0.12 0.38 1.46
CA LEU A 658 -0.03 1.33 2.56
C LEU A 658 -0.02 2.76 1.99
N ALA A 659 -0.88 3.61 2.51
CA ALA A 659 -0.91 5.04 2.23
C ALA A 659 -0.56 5.83 3.49
N ILE A 660 0.38 6.79 3.36
CA ILE A 660 0.84 7.63 4.47
C ILE A 660 0.78 9.10 4.06
N GLY A 661 0.15 9.92 4.89
CA GLY A 661 0.06 11.36 4.68
C GLY A 661 1.19 12.15 5.31
N ALA A 662 1.58 13.22 4.62
CA ALA A 662 2.48 14.28 5.08
C ALA A 662 1.83 15.61 4.73
N TYR A 663 0.90 16.07 5.57
CA TYR A 663 0.04 17.22 5.23
C TYR A 663 0.81 18.54 5.12
N ALA A 664 2.03 18.60 5.65
CA ALA A 664 2.89 19.78 5.62
C ALA A 664 4.02 19.68 4.59
N GLU A 665 3.95 18.73 3.66
CA GLU A 665 4.89 18.67 2.54
C GLU A 665 4.73 19.90 1.63
N ASP A 666 5.84 20.43 1.11
CA ASP A 666 5.94 21.80 0.62
C ASP A 666 6.05 21.90 -0.93
N SER A 667 5.70 20.86 -1.69
CA SER A 667 5.87 20.82 -3.16
C SER A 667 4.69 21.40 -3.94
N ASN A 668 4.96 22.16 -5.02
CA ASN A 668 3.91 22.61 -5.96
C ASN A 668 3.43 21.54 -6.96
N ALA A 669 3.98 20.32 -6.88
CA ALA A 669 3.65 19.26 -7.82
C ALA A 669 2.15 18.93 -7.78
N VAL A 670 1.63 18.45 -8.92
CA VAL A 670 0.22 18.08 -9.06
C VAL A 670 0.09 16.64 -9.55
N GLY A 671 -1.01 15.99 -9.16
CA GLY A 671 -1.33 14.63 -9.59
C GLY A 671 -0.37 13.58 -9.02
N ILE A 672 0.06 12.63 -9.84
CA ILE A 672 0.83 11.45 -9.41
C ILE A 672 2.22 11.48 -10.05
N SER A 673 3.23 11.10 -9.28
CA SER A 673 4.64 11.02 -9.72
C SER A 673 5.20 12.36 -10.19
N GLY A 674 4.73 13.47 -9.60
CA GLY A 674 5.30 14.81 -9.82
C GLY A 674 6.68 14.98 -9.20
N ASP A 675 7.26 16.18 -9.34
CA ASP A 675 8.58 16.47 -8.78
C ASP A 675 8.53 16.61 -7.25
N SER A 676 8.82 15.50 -6.56
CA SER A 676 8.93 15.45 -5.09
C SER A 676 10.11 16.25 -4.51
N GLN A 677 11.00 16.80 -5.34
CA GLN A 677 12.10 17.65 -4.86
C GLN A 677 11.76 19.15 -4.94
N ASP A 678 10.58 19.50 -5.48
CA ASP A 678 10.06 20.86 -5.41
C ASP A 678 9.64 21.18 -3.96
N ASP A 679 9.96 22.39 -3.50
CA ASP A 679 9.76 22.87 -2.13
C ASP A 679 9.21 24.33 -2.15
N THR A 680 8.28 24.60 -3.07
CA THR A 680 7.84 25.97 -3.41
C THR A 680 6.39 26.31 -3.02
N ALA A 681 5.60 25.35 -2.55
CA ALA A 681 4.22 25.52 -2.10
C ALA A 681 4.04 24.97 -0.67
N PRO A 682 4.31 25.79 0.36
CA PRO A 682 4.39 25.30 1.72
C PRO A 682 3.04 24.81 2.26
N TYR A 683 3.04 23.75 3.05
CA TYR A 683 1.85 23.11 3.63
C TYR A 683 0.81 22.69 2.60
N SER A 684 1.24 22.40 1.38
CA SER A 684 0.34 21.93 0.33
C SER A 684 0.00 20.45 0.48
N GLY A 685 0.90 19.69 1.10
CA GLY A 685 0.70 18.33 1.58
C GLY A 685 0.81 17.26 0.51
N ALA A 686 1.13 16.03 0.92
CA ALA A 686 1.32 14.88 0.03
C ALA A 686 0.83 13.57 0.65
N VAL A 687 0.61 12.57 -0.20
CA VAL A 687 0.37 11.18 0.21
C VAL A 687 1.34 10.25 -0.52
N TYR A 688 1.89 9.30 0.22
CA TYR A 688 2.85 8.33 -0.30
C TYR A 688 2.26 6.91 -0.32
N LEU A 689 2.50 6.17 -1.40
CA LEU A 689 2.00 4.81 -1.60
C LEU A 689 3.14 3.79 -1.57
N TYR A 690 3.01 2.81 -0.67
CA TYR A 690 3.99 1.76 -0.39
C TYR A 690 3.44 0.36 -0.64
#